data_AF-A0A419GYA4-F1
#
_entry.id   AF-A0A419GYA4-F1
#
_cell.length_a   1.000
_cell.length_b   1.000
_cell.length_c   1.000
_cell.angle_alpha   90.00
_cell.angle_beta   90.00
_cell.angle_gamma   90.00
#
_symmetry.space_group_name_H-M   'P 1'
#
loop_
_entity.id
_entity.type
_entity.pdbx_description
1 polymer ?
#
loop_
_entity_poly.entity_id
_entity_poly.type
_entity_poly.pdbx_seq_one_letter_code
_entity_poly.pdbx_strand_id
1 'polypeptide(L)'
;MFVLCGSMYLNSCAPQVERRTAGRKECLDCHTKFADKYFTMKNVHTVVKQKNCEDCHLRHGLVPKTLLKKQVNDLCYSCHARDTIGMDKARVHTALTAGKCTDCHNPHASQAANLLNAEGPEVCYQCHKRESFEKKVIHKVLKDQGCKACHSSHSSDNLDLLIRPETELCLSCHEKGKGQFKKAHGNYPVETASCVSCHNPHSSQQAVLLKRSAHPVVAKSKCEECHSPQSAPRPFEIVQKGSELCYKCHKSADLKQGGDKEHMPFRDGKCYSCHNAHTSENPALLTQEGNNLCFVCHAEKAVTVAFTHKPEVSVSGCLSCHAKHASKQEKLLITDERELCFSCHKETRNALKAKNSHSAFTADKCSTCHDAHGSNYKGIFRDRMDRVCYTCHPDSEVKFIKTNTHKPVLDGLCSACHNAHGSETAPLLVTAQEDPKLCVNCHGELMKEDQGGSVHPVFKAGECLTCHDSHGSNISGMIIKDQGTLCFSCHEEGLRKELKEIRSEHPTFVSGECTKCHNPHKARLKGLLLAGTPDVCLTCHKDLKERMYRKEECEKLKETTKATGSEVAIPRECDEKIFIHSMSTLESCLRCHKPHLSEESALMVQPVQPLCAECHDYKAESFSKAHIDIQADSMDCRKCHDPHTSKTAKFFRDDVHIPFKEGACGECHITGKP
;
A
#
# COMPACT_ATOMS: atom_id res chain seq x y z
N MET A 1 78.32 -20.58 -9.46
CA MET A 1 78.54 -21.13 -10.81
C MET A 1 77.69 -20.29 -11.76
N PHE A 2 78.26 -19.21 -12.30
CA PHE A 2 78.45 -18.98 -13.76
C PHE A 2 77.12 -19.03 -14.55
N VAL A 3 76.49 -17.91 -14.91
CA VAL A 3 76.80 -16.96 -16.02
C VAL A 3 76.51 -17.55 -17.41
N LEU A 4 75.60 -16.88 -18.16
CA LEU A 4 75.54 -16.58 -19.62
C LEU A 4 74.06 -16.55 -20.07
N CYS A 5 73.41 -15.42 -20.39
CA CYS A 5 73.68 -14.24 -21.24
C CYS A 5 73.41 -14.48 -22.75
N GLY A 6 72.63 -13.59 -23.37
CA GLY A 6 72.26 -13.58 -24.80
C GLY A 6 70.89 -12.91 -25.10
N SER A 7 70.68 -11.59 -24.94
CA SER A 7 70.82 -10.50 -25.95
C SER A 7 69.96 -10.71 -27.23
N MET A 8 69.22 -9.79 -27.89
CA MET A 8 69.21 -8.34 -28.09
C MET A 8 67.87 -7.87 -28.74
N TYR A 9 67.40 -6.67 -28.34
CA TYR A 9 66.85 -5.52 -29.11
C TYR A 9 65.65 -5.56 -30.11
N LEU A 10 64.74 -4.59 -29.84
CA LEU A 10 64.11 -3.55 -30.71
C LEU A 10 62.60 -3.62 -31.09
N ASN A 11 61.88 -2.65 -30.49
CA ASN A 11 60.85 -1.74 -31.03
C ASN A 11 59.52 -2.27 -31.59
N SER A 12 58.45 -2.04 -30.82
CA SER A 12 57.32 -1.24 -31.34
C SER A 12 56.54 -0.55 -30.24
N CYS A 13 56.23 0.73 -30.52
CA CYS A 13 55.61 1.71 -29.67
C CYS A 13 54.24 1.27 -29.13
N ALA A 14 54.08 1.29 -27.81
CA ALA A 14 52.77 1.45 -27.17
C ALA A 14 52.77 2.82 -26.47
N PRO A 15 51.73 3.65 -26.65
CA PRO A 15 51.67 4.94 -25.97
C PRO A 15 51.54 4.71 -24.47
N GLN A 16 52.55 5.12 -23.70
CA GLN A 16 52.40 5.34 -22.28
C GLN A 16 51.43 6.50 -22.09
N VAL A 17 50.20 6.19 -21.73
CA VAL A 17 49.29 7.19 -21.16
C VAL A 17 49.83 7.50 -19.76
N GLU A 18 50.62 8.57 -19.66
CA GLU A 18 50.83 9.24 -18.39
C GLU A 18 49.46 9.61 -17.81
N ARG A 19 49.03 8.90 -16.76
CA ARG A 19 47.96 9.38 -15.90
C ARG A 19 48.45 10.67 -15.24
N ARG A 20 48.06 11.81 -15.80
CA ARG A 20 48.15 13.11 -15.14
C ARG A 20 47.51 12.98 -13.76
N THR A 21 48.30 13.07 -12.69
CA THR A 21 47.82 13.30 -11.33
C THR A 21 47.31 14.74 -11.27
N ALA A 22 46.07 14.96 -11.69
CA ALA A 22 45.36 16.20 -11.37
C ALA A 22 45.24 16.27 -9.84
N GLY A 23 45.83 17.30 -9.23
CA GLY A 23 45.79 17.53 -7.79
C GLY A 23 44.36 17.45 -7.24
N ARG A 24 44.21 16.79 -6.09
CA ARG A 24 42.93 16.61 -5.41
C ARG A 24 42.37 18.00 -5.08
N LYS A 25 41.18 18.34 -5.56
CA LYS A 25 40.50 19.60 -5.19
C LYS A 25 40.15 19.58 -3.69
N GLU A 26 40.29 20.74 -3.04
CA GLU A 26 39.88 20.92 -1.66
C GLU A 26 38.38 21.23 -1.56
N CYS A 27 37.81 21.02 -0.37
CA CYS A 27 36.36 21.12 -0.17
C CYS A 27 35.81 22.50 -0.58
N LEU A 28 36.52 23.59 -0.23
CA LEU A 28 36.06 24.95 -0.51
C LEU A 28 36.24 25.38 -1.97
N ASP A 29 37.00 24.63 -2.78
CA ASP A 29 37.11 24.87 -4.22
C ASP A 29 35.78 24.60 -4.95
N CYS A 30 34.91 23.79 -4.35
CA CYS A 30 33.59 23.45 -4.88
C CYS A 30 32.44 23.94 -3.97
N HIS A 31 32.69 24.16 -2.67
CA HIS A 31 31.70 24.63 -1.70
C HIS A 31 31.83 26.15 -1.41
N THR A 32 31.96 26.98 -2.44
CA THR A 32 32.13 28.44 -2.30
C THR A 32 30.95 29.11 -1.60
N LYS A 33 29.71 28.73 -1.95
CA LYS A 33 28.48 29.24 -1.29
C LYS A 33 28.44 28.94 0.22
N PHE A 34 29.04 27.84 0.66
CA PHE A 34 29.15 27.53 2.09
C PHE A 34 30.10 28.51 2.76
N ALA A 35 31.25 28.79 2.14
CA ALA A 35 32.22 29.74 2.65
C ALA A 35 31.60 31.14 2.80
N ASP A 36 30.95 31.64 1.75
CA ASP A 36 30.31 32.96 1.74
C ASP A 36 29.28 33.12 2.87
N LYS A 37 28.53 32.05 3.15
CA LYS A 37 27.49 32.04 4.18
C LYS A 37 28.04 31.96 5.60
N TYR A 38 28.93 31.00 5.88
CA TYR A 38 29.29 30.66 7.26
C TYR A 38 30.56 31.35 7.75
N PHE A 39 31.54 31.63 6.88
CA PHE A 39 32.80 32.27 7.31
C PHE A 39 32.61 33.76 7.63
N THR A 40 31.51 34.36 7.20
CA THR A 40 31.14 35.75 7.48
C THR A 40 30.34 35.92 8.78
N MET A 41 29.94 34.82 9.43
CA MET A 41 29.18 34.88 10.68
C MET A 41 30.07 35.20 11.88
N LYS A 42 29.48 35.82 12.92
CA LYS A 42 30.20 36.26 14.12
C LYS A 42 30.91 35.11 14.86
N ASN A 43 30.25 33.96 14.99
CA ASN A 43 30.79 32.81 15.71
C ASN A 43 30.94 31.64 14.73
N VAL A 44 32.18 31.32 14.35
CA VAL A 44 32.49 30.18 13.46
C VAL A 44 33.10 29.06 14.30
N HIS A 45 32.60 27.83 14.13
CA HIS A 45 33.11 26.66 14.82
C HIS A 45 34.59 26.43 14.49
N THR A 46 35.41 26.11 15.49
CA THR A 46 36.88 26.03 15.36
C THR A 46 37.32 25.08 14.24
N VAL A 47 36.70 23.90 14.13
CA VAL A 47 36.96 22.92 13.06
C VAL A 47 36.70 23.50 11.66
N VAL A 48 35.62 24.28 11.50
CA VAL A 48 35.28 24.93 10.23
C VAL A 48 36.26 26.07 9.93
N LYS A 49 36.61 26.87 10.94
CA LYS A 49 37.61 27.94 10.80
C LYS A 49 38.98 27.40 10.36
N GLN A 50 39.35 26.22 10.86
CA GLN A 50 40.57 25.50 10.49
C GLN A 50 40.45 24.73 9.17
N LYS A 51 39.27 24.69 8.55
CA LYS A 51 38.95 23.97 7.30
C LYS A 51 39.09 22.44 7.41
N ASN A 52 38.98 21.88 8.61
CA ASN A 52 39.04 20.43 8.86
C ASN A 52 37.67 19.77 8.63
N CYS A 53 37.08 19.97 7.44
CA CYS A 53 35.72 19.49 7.12
C CYS A 53 35.57 17.98 7.25
N GLU A 54 36.66 17.24 7.03
CA GLU A 54 36.69 15.78 7.05
C GLU A 54 36.56 15.19 8.46
N ASP A 55 36.69 15.97 9.54
CA ASP A 55 36.51 15.44 10.90
C ASP A 55 35.06 14.97 11.13
N CYS A 56 34.10 15.63 10.48
CA CYS A 56 32.69 15.30 10.55
C CYS A 56 32.14 14.71 9.24
N HIS A 57 32.64 15.16 8.09
CA HIS A 57 32.12 14.76 6.78
C HIS A 57 32.97 13.68 6.10
N LEU A 58 32.32 12.80 5.36
CA LEU A 58 32.97 11.95 4.38
C LEU A 58 33.08 12.71 3.05
N ARG A 59 34.26 12.65 2.43
CA ARG A 59 34.45 13.22 1.09
C ARG A 59 33.50 12.54 0.11
N HIS A 60 32.74 13.35 -0.62
CA HIS A 60 31.89 12.90 -1.70
C HIS A 60 32.47 13.45 -3.02
N GLY A 61 32.75 12.55 -3.97
CA GLY A 61 33.26 12.91 -5.30
C GLY A 61 32.13 13.40 -6.21
N LEU A 62 31.87 12.63 -7.27
CA LEU A 62 30.84 12.92 -8.27
C LEU A 62 29.39 12.80 -7.76
N VAL A 63 29.18 12.16 -6.60
CA VAL A 63 27.84 11.99 -6.00
C VAL A 63 27.59 13.15 -5.03
N PRO A 64 26.63 14.06 -5.29
CA PRO A 64 26.41 15.26 -4.48
C PRO A 64 25.58 14.95 -3.23
N LYS A 65 26.06 14.02 -2.39
CA LYS A 65 25.40 13.69 -1.13
C LYS A 65 26.37 13.94 0.02
N THR A 66 26.04 14.90 0.87
CA THR A 66 26.75 15.14 2.12
C THR A 66 26.54 13.94 3.04
N LEU A 67 27.64 13.30 3.44
CA LEU A 67 27.63 12.14 4.32
C LEU A 67 28.40 12.48 5.60
N LEU A 68 27.82 12.14 6.74
CA LEU A 68 28.46 12.27 8.05
C LEU A 68 29.21 10.99 8.40
N LYS A 69 30.35 11.10 9.09
CA LYS A 69 31.15 9.94 9.53
C LYS A 69 30.46 9.11 10.61
N LYS A 70 29.63 9.74 11.45
CA LYS A 70 28.86 9.11 12.53
C LYS A 70 27.51 9.83 12.67
N GLN A 71 26.67 9.34 13.58
CA GLN A 71 25.47 10.06 14.00
C GLN A 71 25.83 11.40 14.63
N VAL A 72 24.90 12.36 14.56
CA VAL A 72 25.13 13.78 14.87
C VAL A 72 25.77 13.98 16.25
N ASN A 73 25.15 13.45 17.31
CA ASN A 73 25.69 13.63 18.67
C ASN A 73 27.04 12.94 18.88
N ASP A 74 27.26 11.78 18.27
CA ASP A 74 28.52 11.04 18.40
C ASP A 74 29.70 11.79 17.77
N LEU A 75 29.45 12.58 16.72
CA LEU A 75 30.43 13.50 16.15
C LEU A 75 30.76 14.63 17.12
N CYS A 76 29.76 15.19 17.81
CA CYS A 76 30.02 16.21 18.82
C CYS A 76 30.85 15.62 19.97
N TYR A 77 30.51 14.41 20.44
CA TYR A 77 31.18 13.77 21.57
C TYR A 77 32.62 13.32 21.31
N SER A 78 33.07 13.25 20.05
CA SER A 78 34.48 12.97 19.78
C SER A 78 35.41 14.11 20.21
N CYS A 79 34.88 15.32 20.37
CA CYS A 79 35.63 16.51 20.78
C CYS A 79 35.05 17.18 22.05
N HIS A 80 33.75 17.04 22.30
CA HIS A 80 33.06 17.62 23.46
C HIS A 80 32.68 16.54 24.47
N ALA A 81 33.45 16.44 25.54
CA ALA A 81 33.16 15.50 26.63
C ALA A 81 31.82 15.88 27.31
N ARG A 82 31.01 14.86 27.63
CA ARG A 82 29.62 15.05 28.06
C ARG A 82 29.51 15.87 29.35
N ASP A 83 30.39 15.64 30.30
CA ASP A 83 30.53 16.42 31.53
C ASP A 83 30.84 17.89 31.28
N THR A 84 31.75 18.18 30.33
CA THR A 84 32.14 19.57 30.01
C THR A 84 31.01 20.39 29.39
N ILE A 85 30.03 19.73 28.78
CA ILE A 85 28.86 20.38 28.18
C ILE A 85 27.60 20.21 29.04
N GLY A 86 27.70 19.76 30.28
CA GLY A 86 26.54 19.63 31.18
C GLY A 86 25.53 18.59 30.72
N MET A 87 26.01 17.45 30.22
CA MET A 87 25.25 16.27 29.79
C MET A 87 25.45 15.05 30.73
N ASP A 88 25.94 15.31 31.94
CA ASP A 88 26.34 14.34 32.97
C ASP A 88 25.31 14.18 34.09
N LYS A 89 24.23 14.96 34.10
CA LYS A 89 23.21 14.90 35.15
C LYS A 89 22.14 13.86 34.87
N ALA A 90 21.41 13.48 35.93
CA ALA A 90 20.45 12.38 35.88
C ALA A 90 19.30 12.57 34.87
N ARG A 91 18.85 13.81 34.65
CA ARG A 91 17.78 14.14 33.70
C ARG A 91 18.37 14.96 32.57
N VAL A 92 18.32 14.41 31.36
CA VAL A 92 18.78 15.06 30.13
C VAL A 92 17.57 15.52 29.32
N HIS A 93 17.67 16.68 28.69
CA HIS A 93 16.64 17.21 27.81
C HIS A 93 16.31 16.21 26.69
N THR A 94 15.02 15.96 26.45
CA THR A 94 14.54 14.91 25.53
C THR A 94 15.09 15.07 24.11
N ALA A 95 15.14 16.31 23.60
CA ALA A 95 15.77 16.60 22.30
C ALA A 95 17.22 16.11 22.18
N LEU A 96 17.99 16.17 23.28
CA LEU A 96 19.39 15.75 23.29
C LEU A 96 19.50 14.24 23.37
N THR A 97 18.62 13.57 24.13
CA THR A 97 18.55 12.10 24.13
C THR A 97 18.15 11.52 22.76
N ALA A 98 17.45 12.30 21.94
CA ALA A 98 17.03 11.93 20.59
C ALA A 98 18.09 12.18 19.50
N GLY A 99 19.33 12.57 19.86
CA GLY A 99 20.40 12.75 18.88
C GLY A 99 20.39 14.09 18.14
N LYS A 100 19.71 15.11 18.69
CA LYS A 100 19.41 16.36 17.96
C LYS A 100 20.14 17.60 18.47
N CYS A 101 21.45 17.50 18.73
CA CYS A 101 22.25 18.68 19.10
C CYS A 101 22.11 19.84 18.08
N THR A 102 21.91 19.52 16.80
CA THR A 102 21.83 20.50 15.71
C THR A 102 20.50 21.26 15.63
N ASP A 103 19.48 20.84 16.38
CA ASP A 103 18.22 21.59 16.44
C ASP A 103 18.43 22.92 17.17
N CYS A 104 19.28 22.92 18.20
CA CYS A 104 19.61 24.13 18.95
C CYS A 104 20.94 24.76 18.52
N HIS A 105 21.91 23.97 18.07
CA HIS A 105 23.23 24.46 17.66
C HIS A 105 23.47 24.36 16.16
N ASN A 106 24.18 25.34 15.60
CA ASN A 106 24.74 25.26 14.28
C ASN A 106 26.17 24.72 14.36
N PRO A 107 26.47 23.52 13.84
CA PRO A 107 27.81 22.94 13.95
C PRO A 107 28.85 23.67 13.09
N HIS A 108 28.44 24.60 12.22
CA HIS A 108 29.33 25.35 11.34
C HIS A 108 29.60 26.76 11.85
N ALA A 109 28.56 27.60 11.92
CA ALA A 109 28.66 28.96 12.42
C ALA A 109 27.28 29.52 12.77
N SER A 110 27.23 30.49 13.67
CA SER A 110 26.02 31.26 13.98
C SER A 110 26.34 32.71 14.34
N GLN A 111 25.33 33.57 14.20
CA GLN A 111 25.37 34.93 14.76
C GLN A 111 25.23 34.92 16.29
N ALA A 112 24.50 33.96 16.84
CA ALA A 112 24.33 33.82 18.29
C ALA A 112 25.57 33.19 18.95
N ALA A 113 25.82 33.57 20.21
CA ALA A 113 26.87 32.97 21.03
C ALA A 113 26.66 31.45 21.21
N ASN A 114 27.76 30.73 21.47
CA ASN A 114 27.77 29.27 21.62
C ASN A 114 27.18 28.52 20.41
N LEU A 115 27.22 29.15 19.25
CA LEU A 115 26.72 28.62 17.99
C LEU A 115 25.23 28.27 18.02
N LEU A 116 24.41 28.94 18.84
CA LEU A 116 22.98 28.66 18.89
C LEU A 116 22.28 29.07 17.58
N ASN A 117 21.24 28.36 17.15
CA ASN A 117 20.49 28.70 15.93
C ASN A 117 19.65 29.98 16.10
N ALA A 118 19.39 30.42 17.33
CA ALA A 118 18.73 31.68 17.65
C ALA A 118 19.21 32.22 19.02
N GLU A 119 18.98 33.51 19.29
CA GLU A 119 19.40 34.15 20.54
C GLU A 119 18.36 34.03 21.67
N GLY A 120 18.84 33.89 22.91
CA GLY A 120 17.99 33.97 24.10
C GLY A 120 16.87 32.90 24.11
N PRO A 121 15.61 33.27 24.44
CA PRO A 121 14.50 32.33 24.49
C PRO A 121 14.04 31.84 23.11
N GLU A 122 14.43 32.51 22.02
CA GLU A 122 13.99 32.16 20.67
C GLU A 122 14.42 30.75 20.26
N VAL A 123 15.58 30.28 20.73
CA VAL A 123 16.03 28.91 20.48
C VAL A 123 15.09 27.88 21.11
N CYS A 124 14.54 28.17 22.27
CA CYS A 124 13.58 27.30 22.95
C CYS A 124 12.26 27.26 22.19
N TYR A 125 11.82 28.39 21.64
CA TYR A 125 10.55 28.51 20.93
C TYR A 125 10.53 27.83 19.56
N GLN A 126 11.66 27.34 19.07
CA GLN A 126 11.71 26.48 17.89
C GLN A 126 11.01 25.14 18.11
N CYS A 127 10.87 24.70 19.37
CA CYS A 127 10.13 23.49 19.73
C CYS A 127 9.01 23.76 20.76
N HIS A 128 9.18 24.75 21.63
CA HIS A 128 8.19 25.10 22.65
C HIS A 128 7.24 26.21 22.16
N LYS A 129 5.93 25.99 22.24
CA LYS A 129 4.93 26.97 21.78
C LYS A 129 4.96 28.23 22.64
N ARG A 130 5.37 29.36 22.05
CA ARG A 130 5.51 30.67 22.73
C ARG A 130 4.25 31.07 23.49
N GLU A 131 3.06 30.79 22.94
CA GLU A 131 1.76 31.15 23.51
C GLU A 131 1.53 30.52 24.90
N SER A 132 2.24 29.42 25.21
CA SER A 132 2.16 28.76 26.53
C SER A 132 2.90 29.54 27.63
N PHE A 133 3.85 30.39 27.26
CA PHE A 133 4.72 31.15 28.16
C PHE A 133 4.39 32.65 28.17
N GLU A 134 3.63 33.13 27.18
CA GLU A 134 3.27 34.54 27.01
C GLU A 134 1.75 34.76 27.13
N LYS A 135 1.12 34.17 28.14
CA LYS A 135 -0.29 34.43 28.49
C LYS A 135 -0.47 35.85 29.08
N LYS A 136 -1.70 36.23 29.43
CA LYS A 136 -2.06 37.58 29.95
C LYS A 136 -1.17 38.06 31.10
N VAL A 137 -0.87 37.20 32.06
CA VAL A 137 0.01 37.48 33.20
C VAL A 137 1.26 36.62 33.05
N ILE A 138 2.38 37.25 32.73
CA ILE A 138 3.68 36.60 32.55
C ILE A 138 4.47 36.76 33.84
N HIS A 139 5.10 35.69 34.31
CA HIS A 139 5.98 35.77 35.46
C HIS A 139 7.17 36.68 35.13
N LYS A 140 7.38 37.73 35.95
CA LYS A 140 8.37 38.77 35.69
C LYS A 140 9.78 38.22 35.44
N VAL A 141 10.19 37.18 36.15
CA VAL A 141 11.52 36.56 35.96
C VAL A 141 11.72 36.01 34.54
N LEU A 142 10.67 35.51 33.87
CA LEU A 142 10.77 35.07 32.47
C LEU A 142 11.08 36.23 31.53
N LYS A 143 10.50 37.42 31.76
CA LYS A 143 10.79 38.61 30.96
C LYS A 143 12.19 39.15 31.22
N ASP A 144 12.61 39.16 32.48
CA ASP A 144 13.85 39.82 32.90
C ASP A 144 15.08 38.92 32.67
N GLN A 145 14.96 37.61 32.87
CA GLN A 145 16.09 36.67 32.89
C GLN A 145 15.92 35.46 31.94
N GLY A 146 14.75 35.30 31.32
CA GLY A 146 14.47 34.20 30.40
C GLY A 146 14.34 32.83 31.08
N CYS A 147 14.23 31.78 30.26
CA CYS A 147 14.01 30.40 30.72
C CYS A 147 15.13 29.87 31.62
N LYS A 148 16.37 30.32 31.38
CA LYS A 148 17.56 29.88 32.11
C LYS A 148 17.64 30.36 33.56
N ALA A 149 16.76 31.28 33.95
CA ALA A 149 16.61 31.65 35.36
C ALA A 149 16.18 30.47 36.24
N CYS A 150 15.44 29.52 35.65
CA CYS A 150 14.91 28.35 36.35
C CYS A 150 15.37 27.03 35.75
N HIS A 151 15.65 26.97 34.44
CA HIS A 151 15.95 25.72 33.73
C HIS A 151 17.41 25.62 33.26
N SER A 152 17.96 24.41 33.33
CA SER A 152 19.19 24.02 32.66
C SER A 152 18.88 23.51 31.26
N SER A 153 19.55 24.04 30.23
CA SER A 153 19.25 23.74 28.83
C SER A 153 19.64 22.32 28.38
N HIS A 154 20.58 21.67 29.08
CA HIS A 154 21.07 20.34 28.71
C HIS A 154 20.63 19.25 29.67
N SER A 155 21.05 19.34 30.93
CA SER A 155 20.69 18.35 31.94
C SER A 155 20.63 18.96 33.34
N SER A 156 19.87 18.31 34.22
CA SER A 156 19.77 18.64 35.64
C SER A 156 19.56 17.38 36.48
N ASP A 157 19.85 17.46 37.77
CA ASP A 157 19.49 16.43 38.74
C ASP A 157 18.01 16.52 39.17
N ASN A 158 17.35 17.66 38.89
CA ASN A 158 15.94 17.90 39.23
C ASN A 158 14.98 17.61 38.06
N LEU A 159 13.71 17.36 38.40
CA LEU A 159 12.62 17.24 37.42
C LEU A 159 12.48 18.53 36.59
N ASP A 160 11.94 18.37 35.37
CA ASP A 160 11.73 19.47 34.41
C ASP A 160 12.97 20.34 34.14
N LEU A 161 14.16 19.76 34.34
CA LEU A 161 15.46 20.41 34.20
C LEU A 161 15.64 21.65 35.08
N LEU A 162 14.99 21.71 36.24
CA LEU A 162 15.13 22.83 37.17
C LEU A 162 16.56 22.93 37.72
N ILE A 163 17.10 24.15 37.86
CA ILE A 163 18.47 24.36 38.37
C ILE A 163 18.62 24.06 39.88
N ARG A 164 17.50 23.95 40.61
CA ARG A 164 17.38 23.61 42.03
C ARG A 164 16.06 22.87 42.28
N PRO A 165 15.86 22.22 43.44
CA PRO A 165 14.57 21.66 43.83
C PRO A 165 13.46 22.72 43.76
N GLU A 166 12.24 22.34 43.34
CA GLU A 166 11.13 23.27 43.03
C GLU A 166 10.88 24.31 44.13
N THR A 167 10.60 23.85 45.35
CA THR A 167 10.27 24.74 46.47
C THR A 167 11.45 25.65 46.83
N GLU A 168 12.69 25.13 46.81
CA GLU A 168 13.89 25.93 47.08
C GLU A 168 14.09 27.01 46.01
N LEU A 169 13.89 26.66 44.74
CA LEU A 169 14.00 27.59 43.62
C LEU A 169 13.00 28.74 43.76
N CYS A 170 11.73 28.44 44.00
CA CYS A 170 10.70 29.46 44.21
C CYS A 170 11.04 30.35 45.42
N LEU A 171 11.41 29.74 46.55
CA LEU A 171 11.71 30.46 47.78
C LEU A 171 13.01 31.28 47.72
N SER A 172 13.87 31.04 46.72
CA SER A 172 15.06 31.87 46.48
C SER A 172 14.71 33.30 46.06
N CYS A 173 13.49 33.53 45.56
CA CYS A 173 12.96 34.87 45.23
C CYS A 173 11.67 35.21 45.99
N HIS A 174 10.86 34.21 46.36
CA HIS A 174 9.60 34.38 47.08
C HIS A 174 9.76 34.15 48.59
N GLU A 175 9.81 35.24 49.34
CA GLU A 175 10.11 35.17 50.78
C GLU A 175 8.90 34.72 51.63
N LYS A 176 8.95 33.48 52.13
CA LYS A 176 7.90 32.84 52.96
C LYS A 176 7.47 33.63 54.21
N GLY A 177 8.37 34.45 54.75
CA GLY A 177 8.14 35.21 55.99
C GLY A 177 7.37 36.52 55.81
N LYS A 178 7.32 37.07 54.58
CA LYS A 178 6.74 38.38 54.34
C LYS A 178 5.23 38.38 54.58
N GLY A 179 4.73 39.44 55.22
CA GLY A 179 3.30 39.60 55.52
C GLY A 179 2.42 39.54 54.26
N GLN A 180 2.92 40.02 53.12
CA GLN A 180 2.22 39.90 51.83
C GLN A 180 2.08 38.44 51.37
N PHE A 181 3.14 37.62 51.53
CA PHE A 181 3.11 36.20 51.17
C PHE A 181 2.09 35.45 52.03
N LYS A 182 2.16 35.62 53.36
CA LYS A 182 1.23 34.98 54.29
C LYS A 182 -0.21 35.39 54.02
N LYS A 183 -0.47 36.69 53.85
CA LYS A 183 -1.80 37.22 53.56
C LYS A 183 -2.37 36.69 52.24
N ALA A 184 -1.55 36.60 51.18
CA ALA A 184 -1.98 36.07 49.89
C ALA A 184 -2.45 34.60 49.97
N HIS A 185 -1.84 33.81 50.86
CA HIS A 185 -2.17 32.40 51.06
C HIS A 185 -3.12 32.14 52.23
N GLY A 186 -3.86 33.16 52.69
CA GLY A 186 -4.82 33.01 53.80
C GLY A 186 -4.17 32.63 55.14
N ASN A 187 -2.86 32.88 55.30
CA ASN A 187 -2.02 32.46 56.42
C ASN A 187 -1.86 30.94 56.58
N TYR A 188 -2.18 30.14 55.57
CA TYR A 188 -1.89 28.71 55.58
C TYR A 188 -0.40 28.44 55.28
N PRO A 189 0.20 27.38 55.86
CA PRO A 189 1.63 27.07 55.75
C PRO A 189 1.97 26.39 54.40
N VAL A 190 1.81 27.13 53.30
CA VAL A 190 2.02 26.64 51.93
C VAL A 190 3.49 26.55 51.51
N GLU A 191 4.42 27.10 52.30
CA GLU A 191 5.85 27.11 51.99
C GLU A 191 6.50 25.71 52.00
N THR A 192 5.78 24.71 52.50
CA THR A 192 6.18 23.30 52.48
C THR A 192 5.53 22.51 51.35
N ALA A 193 4.59 23.12 50.62
CA ALA A 193 3.89 22.49 49.50
C ALA A 193 4.60 22.80 48.17
N SER A 194 4.22 22.03 47.13
CA SER A 194 4.61 22.35 45.75
C SER A 194 3.92 23.65 45.33
N CYS A 195 4.69 24.62 44.85
CA CYS A 195 4.17 25.89 44.35
C CYS A 195 3.44 25.68 43.02
N VAL A 196 3.93 24.76 42.19
CA VAL A 196 3.36 24.48 40.86
C VAL A 196 2.11 23.60 40.91
N SER A 197 1.71 23.11 42.09
CA SER A 197 0.40 22.46 42.24
C SER A 197 -0.72 23.46 42.00
N CYS A 198 -0.55 24.70 42.45
CA CYS A 198 -1.56 25.76 42.41
C CYS A 198 -1.26 26.86 41.39
N HIS A 199 0.02 27.14 41.14
CA HIS A 199 0.49 28.21 40.25
C HIS A 199 1.06 27.67 38.94
N ASN A 200 0.97 28.47 37.89
CA ASN A 200 1.77 28.30 36.68
C ASN A 200 3.03 29.16 36.80
N PRO A 201 4.23 28.57 36.95
CA PRO A 201 5.45 29.34 37.19
C PRO A 201 5.90 30.17 35.98
N HIS A 202 5.29 29.98 34.80
CA HIS A 202 5.64 30.70 33.58
C HIS A 202 4.69 31.85 33.30
N SER A 203 3.41 31.53 33.10
CA SER A 203 2.38 32.51 32.79
C SER A 203 0.98 31.96 33.02
N SER A 204 0.02 32.84 33.29
CA SER A 204 -1.37 32.48 33.46
C SER A 204 -2.33 33.53 32.88
N GLN A 205 -3.59 33.12 32.70
CA GLN A 205 -4.70 34.03 32.48
C GLN A 205 -5.18 34.71 33.77
N GLN A 206 -4.81 34.18 34.93
CA GLN A 206 -5.22 34.67 36.24
C GLN A 206 -4.13 35.52 36.90
N ALA A 207 -4.55 36.42 37.79
CA ALA A 207 -3.64 37.17 38.65
C ALA A 207 -2.82 36.24 39.53
N VAL A 208 -1.67 36.73 40.01
CA VAL A 208 -0.70 35.99 40.84
C VAL A 208 -0.33 34.62 40.30
N LEU A 209 -0.46 34.42 38.98
CA LEU A 209 -0.10 33.19 38.29
C LEU A 209 -0.85 31.92 38.76
N LEU A 210 -2.04 32.04 39.37
CA LEU A 210 -2.88 30.84 39.61
C LEU A 210 -3.18 30.14 38.29
N LYS A 211 -3.28 28.81 38.26
CA LYS A 211 -3.58 28.09 37.01
C LYS A 211 -4.90 28.55 36.37
N ARG A 212 -5.07 28.27 35.06
CA ARG A 212 -6.19 28.76 34.23
C ARG A 212 -7.56 28.67 34.92
N SER A 213 -7.85 27.54 35.55
CA SER A 213 -9.05 27.29 36.33
C SER A 213 -8.67 27.20 37.81
N ALA A 214 -9.34 28.00 38.64
CA ALA A 214 -9.18 27.97 40.09
C ALA A 214 -10.55 27.86 40.74
N HIS A 215 -10.66 26.98 41.73
CA HIS A 215 -11.88 26.82 42.50
C HIS A 215 -12.18 28.13 43.23
N PRO A 216 -13.43 28.64 43.23
CA PRO A 216 -13.74 29.93 43.84
C PRO A 216 -13.36 30.06 45.31
N VAL A 217 -13.36 28.95 46.06
CA VAL A 217 -12.90 28.89 47.46
C VAL A 217 -11.41 29.19 47.56
N VAL A 218 -10.58 28.60 46.69
CA VAL A 218 -9.14 28.86 46.63
C VAL A 218 -8.84 30.25 46.12
N ALA A 219 -9.51 30.69 45.05
CA ALA A 219 -9.32 32.01 44.47
C ALA A 219 -9.66 33.16 45.44
N LYS A 220 -10.51 32.90 46.45
CA LYS A 220 -10.89 33.85 47.50
C LYS A 220 -10.19 33.56 48.84
N SER A 221 -9.24 32.62 48.87
CA SER A 221 -8.47 32.22 50.06
C SER A 221 -9.34 31.76 51.25
N LYS A 222 -10.47 31.11 50.98
CA LYS A 222 -11.42 30.63 52.00
C LYS A 222 -11.22 29.15 52.34
N CYS A 223 -9.97 28.76 52.60
CA CYS A 223 -9.61 27.36 52.78
C CYS A 223 -10.42 26.67 53.90
N GLU A 224 -10.84 27.42 54.92
CA GLU A 224 -11.63 26.95 56.07
C GLU A 224 -13.02 26.42 55.71
N GLU A 225 -13.53 26.70 54.50
CA GLU A 225 -14.78 26.08 54.01
C GLU A 225 -14.60 24.57 53.74
N CYS A 226 -13.36 24.10 53.56
CA CYS A 226 -13.03 22.71 53.23
C CYS A 226 -11.97 22.08 54.14
N HIS A 227 -11.03 22.88 54.64
CA HIS A 227 -9.93 22.48 55.50
C HIS A 227 -10.09 23.04 56.92
N SER A 228 -9.33 22.48 57.85
CA SER A 228 -9.27 22.98 59.22
C SER A 228 -8.65 24.39 59.26
N PRO A 229 -8.97 25.23 60.25
CA PRO A 229 -8.40 26.58 60.32
C PRO A 229 -6.87 26.59 60.38
N GLN A 230 -6.26 27.67 59.89
CA GLN A 230 -4.81 27.89 59.88
C GLN A 230 -4.13 27.83 61.26
N SER A 231 -4.89 28.06 62.34
CA SER A 231 -4.41 27.96 63.73
C SER A 231 -4.47 26.54 64.31
N ALA A 232 -5.09 25.59 63.60
CA ALA A 232 -5.19 24.21 64.06
C ALA A 232 -3.82 23.50 63.97
N PRO A 233 -3.58 22.43 64.75
CA PRO A 233 -2.37 21.62 64.64
C PRO A 233 -2.18 21.01 63.24
N ARG A 234 -3.27 20.82 62.48
CA ARG A 234 -3.27 20.29 61.11
C ARG A 234 -4.13 21.14 60.18
N PRO A 235 -3.64 22.31 59.72
CA PRO A 235 -4.42 23.24 58.91
C PRO A 235 -5.01 22.66 57.63
N PHE A 236 -4.35 21.72 56.95
CA PHE A 236 -4.85 21.16 55.69
C PHE A 236 -5.75 19.92 55.85
N GLU A 237 -6.11 19.53 57.07
CA GLU A 237 -7.02 18.39 57.27
C GLU A 237 -8.44 18.76 56.83
N ILE A 238 -9.05 17.92 56.00
CA ILE A 238 -10.41 18.15 55.47
C ILE A 238 -11.44 18.04 56.59
N VAL A 239 -12.41 18.96 56.60
CA VAL A 239 -13.47 19.00 57.64
C VAL A 239 -14.54 17.92 57.45
N GLN A 240 -14.59 17.30 56.28
CA GLN A 240 -15.50 16.20 55.96
C GLN A 240 -14.88 15.27 54.92
N LYS A 241 -15.21 13.98 54.99
CA LYS A 241 -14.62 12.94 54.13
C LYS A 241 -15.32 12.87 52.77
N GLY A 242 -14.52 12.66 51.71
CA GLY A 242 -14.99 12.23 50.39
C GLY A 242 -15.90 13.24 49.67
N SER A 243 -16.81 12.72 48.86
CA SER A 243 -17.73 13.51 48.02
C SER A 243 -18.76 14.31 48.80
N GLU A 244 -19.05 13.93 50.06
CA GLU A 244 -19.99 14.67 50.91
C GLU A 244 -19.58 16.13 51.09
N LEU A 245 -18.26 16.39 51.16
CA LEU A 245 -17.72 17.75 51.22
C LEU A 245 -18.08 18.55 49.96
N CYS A 246 -17.94 17.94 48.78
CA CYS A 246 -18.26 18.57 47.51
C CYS A 246 -19.77 18.83 47.36
N TYR A 247 -20.60 17.88 47.81
CA TYR A 247 -22.05 17.93 47.65
C TYR A 247 -22.75 18.98 48.51
N LYS A 248 -22.07 19.58 49.50
CA LYS A 248 -22.54 20.79 50.18
C LYS A 248 -22.87 21.93 49.22
N CYS A 249 -22.10 22.04 48.12
CA CYS A 249 -22.28 23.06 47.10
C CYS A 249 -22.68 22.49 45.73
N HIS A 250 -22.20 21.29 45.38
CA HIS A 250 -22.42 20.65 44.09
C HIS A 250 -23.44 19.51 44.18
N LYS A 251 -24.74 19.81 44.15
CA LYS A 251 -25.78 18.79 44.32
C LYS A 251 -25.66 17.70 43.26
N SER A 252 -25.59 16.44 43.69
CA SER A 252 -25.43 15.27 42.80
C SER A 252 -26.53 15.20 41.72
N ALA A 253 -27.78 15.55 42.07
CA ALA A 253 -28.89 15.59 41.12
C ALA A 253 -28.66 16.54 39.93
N ASP A 254 -28.10 17.74 40.19
CA ASP A 254 -27.81 18.73 39.16
C ASP A 254 -26.67 18.24 38.25
N LEU A 255 -25.69 17.55 38.81
CA LEU A 255 -24.54 16.99 38.09
C LEU A 255 -24.91 15.80 37.19
N LYS A 256 -25.96 15.04 37.55
CA LYS A 256 -26.50 13.92 36.75
C LYS A 256 -27.33 14.39 35.55
N GLN A 257 -27.85 15.61 35.58
CA GLN A 257 -28.71 16.17 34.51
C GLN A 257 -29.89 15.25 34.14
N GLY A 258 -30.46 14.56 35.14
CA GLY A 258 -31.58 13.63 34.94
C GLY A 258 -31.23 12.28 34.32
N GLY A 259 -29.94 11.92 34.25
CA GLY A 259 -29.49 10.57 33.90
C GLY A 259 -29.55 9.62 35.10
N ASP A 260 -29.98 8.38 34.85
CA ASP A 260 -30.08 7.27 35.81
C ASP A 260 -28.92 6.28 35.68
N LYS A 261 -28.26 6.24 34.51
CA LYS A 261 -27.05 5.43 34.27
C LYS A 261 -25.83 6.25 34.66
N GLU A 262 -25.36 6.05 35.88
CA GLU A 262 -24.21 6.77 36.42
C GLU A 262 -22.89 6.15 36.01
N HIS A 263 -21.93 7.00 35.66
CA HIS A 263 -20.54 6.62 35.48
C HIS A 263 -19.96 6.17 36.82
N MET A 264 -19.36 4.98 36.88
CA MET A 264 -18.92 4.36 38.13
C MET A 264 -18.07 5.28 39.03
N PRO A 265 -17.04 6.02 38.56
CA PRO A 265 -16.27 6.92 39.43
C PRO A 265 -17.12 8.05 40.04
N PHE A 266 -18.13 8.53 39.30
CA PHE A 266 -19.04 9.55 39.79
C PHE A 266 -19.98 8.97 40.86
N ARG A 267 -20.57 7.80 40.60
CA ARG A 267 -21.43 7.06 41.55
C ARG A 267 -20.71 6.78 42.87
N ASP A 268 -19.42 6.43 42.78
CA ASP A 268 -18.57 6.14 43.94
C ASP A 268 -18.05 7.41 44.65
N GLY A 269 -18.43 8.62 44.19
CA GLY A 269 -17.98 9.88 44.80
C GLY A 269 -16.50 10.22 44.58
N LYS A 270 -15.85 9.62 43.58
CA LYS A 270 -14.42 9.83 43.27
C LYS A 270 -14.21 11.06 42.39
N CYS A 271 -14.76 12.21 42.81
CA CYS A 271 -14.71 13.46 42.05
C CYS A 271 -13.26 13.86 41.69
N TYR A 272 -12.32 13.59 42.60
CA TYR A 272 -10.92 13.97 42.45
C TYR A 272 -10.13 13.12 41.45
N SER A 273 -10.69 12.00 40.97
CA SER A 273 -10.08 11.22 39.89
C SER A 273 -10.08 11.97 38.56
N CYS A 274 -11.09 12.84 38.37
CA CYS A 274 -11.24 13.64 37.16
C CYS A 274 -11.05 15.14 37.40
N HIS A 275 -11.30 15.62 38.62
CA HIS A 275 -11.20 17.03 38.98
C HIS A 275 -10.08 17.30 39.99
N ASN A 276 -9.44 18.45 39.90
CA ASN A 276 -8.59 19.00 40.95
C ASN A 276 -9.40 20.02 41.74
N ALA A 277 -9.71 19.74 43.02
CA ALA A 277 -10.55 20.61 43.84
C ALA A 277 -9.96 22.02 44.09
N HIS A 278 -8.68 22.24 43.77
CA HIS A 278 -8.02 23.52 43.97
C HIS A 278 -7.86 24.28 42.66
N THR A 279 -6.94 23.86 41.78
CA THR A 279 -6.67 24.55 40.52
C THR A 279 -6.25 23.57 39.42
N SER A 280 -6.43 23.98 38.17
CA SER A 280 -5.99 23.22 36.99
C SER A 280 -5.67 24.14 35.81
N GLU A 281 -4.78 23.69 34.93
CA GLU A 281 -4.60 24.31 33.61
C GLU A 281 -5.79 24.05 32.68
N ASN A 282 -6.61 23.05 33.00
CA ASN A 282 -7.76 22.65 32.21
C ASN A 282 -9.05 23.34 32.70
N PRO A 283 -9.99 23.65 31.80
CA PRO A 283 -11.31 24.15 32.17
C PRO A 283 -12.04 23.23 33.14
N ALA A 284 -12.98 23.79 33.92
CA ALA A 284 -13.79 23.05 34.89
C ALA A 284 -12.96 22.19 35.88
N LEU A 285 -11.75 22.66 36.19
CA LEU A 285 -10.84 22.00 37.13
C LEU A 285 -10.45 20.56 36.75
N LEU A 286 -10.47 20.18 35.47
CA LEU A 286 -10.15 18.81 35.06
C LEU A 286 -8.66 18.47 35.29
N THR A 287 -8.34 17.25 35.71
CA THR A 287 -6.95 16.82 35.93
C THR A 287 -6.16 16.66 34.64
N GLN A 288 -6.86 16.42 33.53
CA GLN A 288 -6.30 16.25 32.18
C GLN A 288 -7.15 16.99 31.14
N GLU A 289 -6.58 17.25 29.97
CA GLU A 289 -7.27 17.89 28.85
C GLU A 289 -7.93 16.86 27.92
N GLY A 290 -9.16 17.15 27.49
CA GLY A 290 -9.87 16.36 26.46
C GLY A 290 -9.98 14.87 26.80
N ASN A 291 -9.78 14.00 25.81
CA ASN A 291 -9.95 12.55 25.95
C ASN A 291 -8.90 11.91 26.85
N ASN A 292 -7.75 12.56 27.05
CA ASN A 292 -6.71 12.05 27.95
C ASN A 292 -7.23 11.85 29.37
N LEU A 293 -8.25 12.61 29.79
CA LEU A 293 -8.96 12.41 31.05
C LEU A 293 -9.61 11.03 31.14
N CYS A 294 -10.27 10.60 30.06
CA CYS A 294 -10.94 9.32 29.98
C CYS A 294 -9.92 8.17 29.90
N PHE A 295 -8.84 8.37 29.15
CA PHE A 295 -7.79 7.36 28.92
C PHE A 295 -6.97 7.01 30.16
N VAL A 296 -7.02 7.82 31.23
CA VAL A 296 -6.42 7.44 32.52
C VAL A 296 -6.97 6.09 33.01
N CYS A 297 -8.24 5.81 32.73
CA CYS A 297 -8.89 4.55 33.09
C CYS A 297 -9.22 3.69 31.85
N HIS A 298 -9.57 4.32 30.72
CA HIS A 298 -9.91 3.66 29.46
C HIS A 298 -8.72 3.62 28.49
N ALA A 299 -7.59 3.07 28.96
CA ALA A 299 -6.35 3.06 28.19
C ALA A 299 -6.48 2.29 26.86
N GLU A 300 -7.38 1.30 26.79
CA GLU A 300 -7.71 0.55 25.58
C GLU A 300 -8.36 1.40 24.48
N LYS A 301 -8.82 2.61 24.82
CA LYS A 301 -9.38 3.59 23.87
C LYS A 301 -8.37 4.61 23.38
N ALA A 302 -7.17 4.67 23.97
CA ALA A 302 -6.08 5.53 23.51
C ALA A 302 -5.33 4.98 22.28
N VAL A 303 -5.92 4.00 21.57
CA VAL A 303 -5.28 3.32 20.44
C VAL A 303 -5.35 4.18 19.19
N THR A 304 -4.20 4.37 18.54
CA THR A 304 -4.15 5.01 17.22
C THR A 304 -4.52 3.99 16.15
N VAL A 305 -5.50 4.34 15.32
CA VAL A 305 -6.00 3.51 14.22
C VAL A 305 -5.85 4.24 12.88
N ALA A 306 -5.83 3.49 11.77
CA ALA A 306 -5.66 4.08 10.43
C ALA A 306 -6.84 4.98 10.02
N PHE A 307 -8.06 4.65 10.45
CA PHE A 307 -9.28 5.41 10.17
C PHE A 307 -9.95 5.81 11.49
N THR A 308 -9.48 6.91 12.08
CA THR A 308 -10.06 7.48 13.30
C THR A 308 -11.42 8.10 13.01
N HIS A 309 -12.41 7.84 13.87
CA HIS A 309 -13.71 8.48 13.74
C HIS A 309 -13.60 9.97 14.11
N LYS A 310 -14.09 10.86 13.25
CA LYS A 310 -13.89 12.32 13.36
C LYS A 310 -14.25 12.93 14.74
N PRO A 311 -15.32 12.52 15.44
CA PRO A 311 -15.62 13.03 16.77
C PRO A 311 -14.50 12.79 17.78
N GLU A 312 -13.71 11.72 17.65
CA GLU A 312 -12.65 11.38 18.59
C GLU A 312 -11.52 12.41 18.61
N VAL A 313 -11.20 12.99 17.45
CA VAL A 313 -10.16 14.04 17.31
C VAL A 313 -10.73 15.46 17.37
N SER A 314 -12.03 15.59 17.67
CA SER A 314 -12.68 16.89 17.82
C SER A 314 -12.40 17.51 19.19
N VAL A 315 -12.61 18.82 19.34
CA VAL A 315 -12.44 19.53 20.63
C VAL A 315 -13.31 18.93 21.73
N SER A 316 -14.53 18.52 21.39
CA SER A 316 -15.45 17.86 22.31
C SER A 316 -15.10 16.39 22.55
N GLY A 317 -14.36 15.76 21.62
CA GLY A 317 -13.81 14.42 21.79
C GLY A 317 -14.85 13.37 22.15
N CYS A 318 -14.56 12.56 23.17
CA CYS A 318 -15.48 11.55 23.71
C CYS A 318 -16.82 12.15 24.14
N LEU A 319 -16.83 13.41 24.60
CA LEU A 319 -18.06 14.10 25.07
C LEU A 319 -18.98 14.53 23.93
N SER A 320 -18.58 14.37 22.66
CA SER A 320 -19.48 14.47 21.51
C SER A 320 -20.53 13.35 21.48
N CYS A 321 -20.24 12.22 22.13
CA CYS A 321 -21.08 11.03 22.11
C CYS A 321 -21.44 10.55 23.53
N HIS A 322 -20.56 10.77 24.50
CA HIS A 322 -20.74 10.33 25.89
C HIS A 322 -21.06 11.48 26.85
N ALA A 323 -21.90 11.20 27.83
CA ALA A 323 -22.11 12.04 28.98
C ALA A 323 -21.02 11.79 30.04
N LYS A 324 -20.65 12.86 30.74
CA LYS A 324 -19.52 12.90 31.69
C LYS A 324 -19.80 12.23 33.05
N HIS A 325 -21.02 12.33 33.57
CA HIS A 325 -21.38 11.81 34.90
C HIS A 325 -22.47 10.76 34.85
N ALA A 326 -23.55 11.03 34.11
CA ALA A 326 -24.66 10.11 33.94
C ALA A 326 -25.35 10.37 32.61
N SER A 327 -26.03 9.35 32.09
CA SER A 327 -26.94 9.47 30.95
C SER A 327 -28.22 8.68 31.21
N LYS A 328 -29.24 8.91 30.37
CA LYS A 328 -30.41 8.05 30.26
C LYS A 328 -30.14 6.77 29.46
N GLN A 329 -29.04 6.74 28.70
CA GLN A 329 -28.67 5.62 27.84
C GLN A 329 -27.53 4.81 28.44
N GLU A 330 -27.50 3.52 28.10
CA GLU A 330 -26.38 2.64 28.43
C GLU A 330 -25.07 3.16 27.84
N LYS A 331 -23.94 2.79 28.46
CA LYS A 331 -22.59 3.25 28.07
C LYS A 331 -22.44 4.79 28.05
N LEU A 332 -23.32 5.49 28.77
CA LEU A 332 -23.36 6.94 28.88
C LEU A 332 -23.60 7.67 27.55
N LEU A 333 -24.22 7.06 26.54
CA LEU A 333 -24.47 7.78 25.28
C LEU A 333 -25.40 8.98 25.51
N ILE A 334 -25.14 10.12 24.89
CA ILE A 334 -25.96 11.34 25.09
C ILE A 334 -27.37 11.22 24.52
N THR A 335 -27.58 10.29 23.59
CA THR A 335 -28.86 9.91 23.00
C THR A 335 -28.78 8.46 22.50
N ASP A 336 -29.89 7.91 22.01
CA ASP A 336 -29.93 6.58 21.39
C ASP A 336 -28.87 6.42 20.28
N GLU A 337 -28.32 5.22 20.10
CA GLU A 337 -27.21 4.94 19.16
C GLU A 337 -27.55 5.35 17.73
N ARG A 338 -28.75 5.02 17.23
CA ARG A 338 -29.16 5.35 15.87
C ARG A 338 -29.24 6.86 15.70
N GLU A 339 -29.95 7.52 16.59
CA GLU A 339 -30.14 8.97 16.51
C GLU A 339 -28.84 9.74 16.71
N LEU A 340 -27.93 9.21 17.54
CA LEU A 340 -26.58 9.74 17.71
C LEU A 340 -25.80 9.69 16.40
N CYS A 341 -25.75 8.53 15.74
CA CYS A 341 -25.06 8.39 14.46
C CYS A 341 -25.67 9.32 13.40
N PHE A 342 -27.00 9.33 13.26
CA PHE A 342 -27.67 10.14 12.24
C PHE A 342 -27.71 11.64 12.52
N SER A 343 -27.39 12.09 13.74
CA SER A 343 -27.20 13.52 14.02
C SER A 343 -26.11 14.12 13.11
N CYS A 344 -25.12 13.31 12.74
CA CYS A 344 -24.02 13.67 11.84
C CYS A 344 -24.12 12.95 10.48
N HIS A 345 -24.52 11.68 10.44
CA HIS A 345 -24.62 10.86 9.21
C HIS A 345 -26.02 10.94 8.57
N LYS A 346 -26.51 12.15 8.33
CA LYS A 346 -27.88 12.40 7.84
C LYS A 346 -28.18 11.71 6.51
N GLU A 347 -27.23 11.74 5.57
CA GLU A 347 -27.41 11.11 4.25
C GLU A 347 -27.53 9.59 4.35
N THR A 348 -26.82 8.96 5.28
CA THR A 348 -26.91 7.51 5.51
C THR A 348 -28.33 7.11 5.94
N ARG A 349 -29.07 7.99 6.63
CA ARG A 349 -30.47 7.74 7.01
C ARG A 349 -31.36 7.51 5.78
N ASN A 350 -31.03 8.07 4.62
CA ASN A 350 -31.83 7.90 3.41
C ASN A 350 -31.86 6.45 2.92
N ALA A 351 -30.85 5.63 3.24
CA ALA A 351 -30.82 4.22 2.89
C ALA A 351 -31.93 3.39 3.57
N LEU A 352 -32.57 3.92 4.62
CA LEU A 352 -33.77 3.30 5.24
C LEU A 352 -35.01 3.38 4.34
N LYS A 353 -35.01 4.27 3.35
CA LYS A 353 -36.10 4.44 2.38
C LYS A 353 -35.86 3.68 1.08
N ALA A 354 -34.69 3.05 0.93
CA ALA A 354 -34.36 2.30 -0.27
C ALA A 354 -35.32 1.13 -0.44
N LYS A 355 -35.61 0.74 -1.69
CA LYS A 355 -36.50 -0.38 -1.98
C LYS A 355 -36.05 -1.69 -1.30
N ASN A 356 -34.74 -1.90 -1.20
CA ASN A 356 -34.15 -3.02 -0.49
C ASN A 356 -33.19 -2.46 0.56
N SER A 357 -33.48 -2.66 1.84
CA SER A 357 -32.59 -2.28 2.94
C SER A 357 -32.08 -3.53 3.65
N HIS A 358 -30.83 -3.48 4.10
CA HIS A 358 -30.27 -4.59 4.85
C HIS A 358 -30.90 -4.68 6.24
N SER A 359 -31.32 -5.87 6.65
CA SER A 359 -32.04 -6.08 7.93
C SER A 359 -31.22 -5.63 9.15
N ALA A 360 -29.91 -5.89 9.16
CA ALA A 360 -29.04 -5.42 10.24
C ALA A 360 -28.94 -3.89 10.32
N PHE A 361 -29.12 -3.18 9.20
CA PHE A 361 -29.14 -1.71 9.17
C PHE A 361 -30.48 -1.14 9.64
N THR A 362 -31.59 -1.81 9.33
CA THR A 362 -32.91 -1.41 9.82
C THR A 362 -33.12 -1.73 11.30
N ALA A 363 -32.34 -2.65 11.89
CA ALA A 363 -32.44 -3.06 13.29
C ALA A 363 -31.62 -2.23 14.31
N ASP A 364 -31.32 -0.95 14.04
CA ASP A 364 -30.77 0.05 14.99
C ASP A 364 -29.32 -0.17 15.46
N LYS A 365 -28.56 -1.15 14.95
CA LYS A 365 -27.25 -1.52 15.52
C LYS A 365 -26.08 -1.22 14.59
N CYS A 366 -25.78 0.06 14.39
CA CYS A 366 -24.62 0.52 13.60
C CYS A 366 -23.31 -0.10 14.10
N SER A 367 -23.17 -0.23 15.42
CA SER A 367 -22.02 -0.83 16.09
C SER A 367 -21.86 -2.34 15.89
N THR A 368 -22.78 -3.02 15.19
CA THR A 368 -22.58 -4.42 14.79
C THR A 368 -21.50 -4.53 13.72
N CYS A 369 -21.49 -3.58 12.79
CA CYS A 369 -20.55 -3.57 11.67
C CYS A 369 -19.43 -2.55 11.87
N HIS A 370 -19.74 -1.41 12.49
CA HIS A 370 -18.82 -0.27 12.63
C HIS A 370 -18.26 -0.13 14.05
N ASP A 371 -17.03 0.38 14.17
CA ASP A 371 -16.47 0.85 15.42
C ASP A 371 -16.59 2.38 15.49
N ALA A 372 -17.44 2.87 16.39
CA ALA A 372 -17.69 4.29 16.57
C ALA A 372 -16.48 5.09 17.10
N HIS A 373 -15.42 4.42 17.58
CA HIS A 373 -14.17 5.09 17.98
C HIS A 373 -13.14 5.13 16.83
N GLY A 374 -13.38 4.38 15.75
CA GLY A 374 -12.48 4.22 14.62
C GLY A 374 -11.89 2.82 14.52
N SER A 375 -11.29 2.49 13.38
CA SER A 375 -10.70 1.17 13.13
C SER A 375 -9.55 1.24 12.12
N ASN A 376 -8.87 0.12 11.89
CA ASN A 376 -7.89 0.00 10.82
C ASN A 376 -8.51 -0.32 9.44
N TYR A 377 -9.83 -0.39 9.36
CA TYR A 377 -10.57 -0.73 8.14
C TYR A 377 -11.34 0.48 7.62
N LYS A 378 -11.31 0.68 6.29
CA LYS A 378 -11.97 1.79 5.62
C LYS A 378 -13.48 1.74 5.91
N GLY A 379 -14.08 2.89 6.21
CA GLY A 379 -15.48 2.93 6.62
C GLY A 379 -15.70 2.47 8.07
N ILE A 380 -14.63 2.48 8.89
CA ILE A 380 -14.65 2.16 10.31
C ILE A 380 -15.27 0.79 10.63
N PHE A 381 -15.07 -0.23 9.78
CA PHE A 381 -15.53 -1.58 10.07
C PHE A 381 -14.79 -2.18 11.27
N ARG A 382 -15.48 -3.00 12.07
CA ARG A 382 -14.90 -3.63 13.27
C ARG A 382 -13.79 -4.65 12.97
N ASP A 383 -13.81 -5.22 11.77
CA ASP A 383 -12.79 -6.12 11.24
C ASP A 383 -12.77 -5.96 9.70
N ARG A 384 -12.03 -6.81 8.99
CA ARG A 384 -12.11 -6.95 7.53
C ARG A 384 -13.58 -7.17 7.14
N MET A 385 -14.04 -6.46 6.11
CA MET A 385 -15.47 -6.35 5.80
C MET A 385 -16.14 -7.71 5.54
N ASP A 386 -15.44 -8.62 4.86
CA ASP A 386 -15.92 -10.01 4.67
C ASP A 386 -16.15 -10.73 5.99
N ARG A 387 -15.22 -10.65 6.96
CA ARG A 387 -15.37 -11.24 8.30
C ARG A 387 -16.57 -10.66 9.02
N VAL A 388 -16.75 -9.35 8.97
CA VAL A 388 -17.93 -8.67 9.53
C VAL A 388 -19.20 -9.24 8.90
N CYS A 389 -19.25 -9.36 7.57
CA CYS A 389 -20.39 -9.94 6.87
C CYS A 389 -20.61 -11.43 7.23
N TYR A 390 -19.56 -12.24 7.30
CA TYR A 390 -19.63 -13.68 7.58
C TYR A 390 -20.05 -14.01 9.01
N THR A 391 -19.94 -13.08 9.96
CA THR A 391 -20.54 -13.27 11.30
C THR A 391 -22.05 -13.55 11.22
N CYS A 392 -22.72 -13.05 10.19
CA CYS A 392 -24.15 -13.29 9.92
C CYS A 392 -24.40 -14.09 8.63
N HIS A 393 -23.43 -14.14 7.71
CA HIS A 393 -23.52 -14.86 6.42
C HIS A 393 -22.45 -15.96 6.27
N PRO A 394 -22.37 -16.95 7.18
CA PRO A 394 -21.32 -17.97 7.16
C PRO A 394 -21.37 -18.86 5.91
N ASP A 395 -22.56 -19.10 5.35
CA ASP A 395 -22.71 -19.90 4.13
C ASP A 395 -22.01 -19.26 2.92
N SER A 396 -21.92 -17.93 2.89
CA SER A 396 -21.23 -17.20 1.82
C SER A 396 -19.73 -17.42 1.87
N GLU A 397 -19.13 -17.55 3.06
CA GLU A 397 -17.71 -17.84 3.22
C GLU A 397 -17.35 -19.17 2.54
N VAL A 398 -18.13 -20.22 2.82
CA VAL A 398 -17.93 -21.55 2.20
C VAL A 398 -18.18 -21.51 0.69
N LYS A 399 -19.18 -20.76 0.23
CA LYS A 399 -19.51 -20.65 -1.20
C LYS A 399 -18.45 -19.92 -2.01
N PHE A 400 -17.76 -18.95 -1.42
CA PHE A 400 -16.80 -18.12 -2.15
C PHE A 400 -15.36 -18.66 -2.10
N ILE A 401 -15.08 -19.67 -1.26
CA ILE A 401 -13.80 -20.39 -1.30
C ILE A 401 -13.81 -21.33 -2.53
N LYS A 402 -13.40 -20.79 -3.67
CA LYS A 402 -13.29 -21.51 -4.95
C LYS A 402 -11.89 -21.39 -5.53
N THR A 403 -11.50 -22.31 -6.41
CA THR A 403 -10.18 -22.30 -7.08
C THR A 403 -9.92 -20.97 -7.79
N ASN A 404 -10.94 -20.42 -8.45
CA ASN A 404 -10.89 -19.12 -9.11
C ASN A 404 -11.93 -18.22 -8.45
N THR A 405 -11.48 -17.39 -7.50
CA THR A 405 -12.33 -16.44 -6.79
C THR A 405 -12.11 -15.05 -7.36
N HIS A 406 -13.19 -14.30 -7.58
CA HIS A 406 -13.13 -12.96 -8.11
C HIS A 406 -12.37 -12.04 -7.13
N LYS A 407 -11.45 -11.22 -7.64
CA LYS A 407 -10.49 -10.48 -6.80
C LYS A 407 -11.15 -9.60 -5.73
N PRO A 408 -12.20 -8.80 -6.01
CA PRO A 408 -12.92 -8.05 -4.98
C PRO A 408 -13.47 -8.94 -3.85
N VAL A 409 -13.93 -10.16 -4.15
CA VAL A 409 -14.41 -11.09 -3.13
C VAL A 409 -13.24 -11.66 -2.32
N LEU A 410 -12.16 -12.07 -2.99
CA LEU A 410 -10.93 -12.56 -2.34
C LEU A 410 -10.29 -11.51 -1.42
N ASP A 411 -10.32 -10.24 -1.83
CA ASP A 411 -9.81 -9.11 -1.04
C ASP A 411 -10.79 -8.69 0.09
N GLY A 412 -11.96 -9.32 0.18
CA GLY A 412 -12.98 -9.03 1.17
C GLY A 412 -13.69 -7.69 0.95
N LEU A 413 -13.77 -7.21 -0.30
CA LEU A 413 -14.33 -5.93 -0.72
C LEU A 413 -15.78 -6.07 -1.25
N CYS A 414 -16.66 -6.68 -0.47
CA CYS A 414 -18.10 -6.84 -0.75
C CYS A 414 -18.78 -5.54 -1.24
N SER A 415 -18.42 -4.39 -0.64
CA SER A 415 -19.00 -3.09 -0.98
C SER A 415 -18.58 -2.52 -2.34
N ALA A 416 -17.71 -3.21 -3.08
CA ALA A 416 -17.39 -2.84 -4.46
C ALA A 416 -18.58 -3.06 -5.39
N CYS A 417 -19.40 -4.08 -5.09
CA CYS A 417 -20.58 -4.43 -5.87
C CYS A 417 -21.88 -4.31 -5.05
N HIS A 418 -21.81 -4.39 -3.72
CA HIS A 418 -22.98 -4.30 -2.84
C HIS A 418 -23.04 -2.99 -2.05
N ASN A 419 -24.25 -2.54 -1.71
CA ASN A 419 -24.49 -1.48 -0.74
C ASN A 419 -25.16 -2.07 0.52
N ALA A 420 -24.33 -2.34 1.54
CA ALA A 420 -24.76 -3.04 2.76
C ALA A 420 -25.77 -2.27 3.63
N HIS A 421 -26.04 -0.99 3.36
CA HIS A 421 -27.10 -0.26 4.07
C HIS A 421 -28.45 -0.40 3.35
N GLY A 422 -28.46 -0.18 2.04
CA GLY A 422 -29.64 -0.29 1.21
C GLY A 422 -29.38 0.07 -0.24
N SER A 423 -30.15 -0.52 -1.15
CA SER A 423 -30.11 -0.26 -2.59
C SER A 423 -31.51 -0.36 -3.21
N GLU A 424 -31.68 0.33 -4.34
CA GLU A 424 -32.85 0.17 -5.20
C GLU A 424 -32.91 -1.21 -5.87
N THR A 425 -31.80 -1.95 -5.91
CA THR A 425 -31.70 -3.25 -6.59
C THR A 425 -31.42 -4.40 -5.62
N ALA A 426 -32.03 -5.55 -5.89
CA ALA A 426 -31.79 -6.77 -5.12
C ALA A 426 -30.59 -7.55 -5.70
N PRO A 427 -29.82 -8.30 -4.89
CA PRO A 427 -29.81 -8.33 -3.43
C PRO A 427 -28.82 -7.28 -2.87
N LEU A 428 -29.19 -6.00 -2.92
CA LEU A 428 -28.37 -4.88 -2.47
C LEU A 428 -27.19 -4.53 -3.38
N LEU A 429 -27.32 -4.66 -4.71
CA LEU A 429 -26.24 -4.30 -5.62
C LEU A 429 -26.14 -2.78 -5.82
N VAL A 430 -24.96 -2.24 -6.09
CA VAL A 430 -24.78 -0.79 -6.34
C VAL A 430 -25.47 -0.33 -7.64
N THR A 431 -25.64 -1.25 -8.60
CA THR A 431 -26.41 -1.10 -9.84
C THR A 431 -27.15 -2.41 -10.12
N ALA A 432 -28.10 -2.43 -11.06
CA ALA A 432 -28.82 -3.66 -11.39
C ALA A 432 -27.86 -4.77 -11.87
N GLN A 433 -28.19 -6.03 -11.57
CA GLN A 433 -27.36 -7.19 -11.92
C GLN A 433 -27.12 -7.32 -13.43
N GLU A 434 -28.15 -7.01 -14.23
CA GLU A 434 -28.10 -7.04 -15.69
C GLU A 434 -27.45 -5.79 -16.30
N ASP A 435 -27.16 -4.75 -15.48
CA ASP A 435 -26.51 -3.54 -15.98
C ASP A 435 -25.00 -3.79 -16.11
N PRO A 436 -24.44 -3.77 -17.34
CA PRO A 436 -23.02 -4.00 -17.56
C PRO A 436 -22.14 -3.03 -16.77
N LYS A 437 -22.64 -1.84 -16.42
CA LYS A 437 -21.91 -0.84 -15.62
C LYS A 437 -21.36 -1.40 -14.32
N LEU A 438 -22.03 -2.38 -13.70
CA LEU A 438 -21.53 -3.04 -12.49
C LEU A 438 -20.13 -3.60 -12.70
N CYS A 439 -19.90 -4.21 -13.86
CA CYS A 439 -18.64 -4.86 -14.22
C CYS A 439 -17.69 -3.88 -14.91
N VAL A 440 -18.19 -3.02 -15.80
CA VAL A 440 -17.40 -2.10 -16.64
C VAL A 440 -16.64 -1.06 -15.81
N ASN A 441 -17.11 -0.73 -14.61
CA ASN A 441 -16.37 0.16 -13.71
C ASN A 441 -14.94 -0.33 -13.39
N CYS A 442 -14.71 -1.65 -13.43
CA CYS A 442 -13.39 -2.25 -13.26
C CYS A 442 -12.87 -2.92 -14.54
N HIS A 443 -13.76 -3.50 -15.36
CA HIS A 443 -13.42 -4.20 -16.59
C HIS A 443 -13.53 -3.31 -17.85
N GLY A 444 -13.55 -1.99 -17.72
CA GLY A 444 -13.81 -1.07 -18.84
C GLY A 444 -12.81 -1.17 -19.99
N GLU A 445 -11.53 -1.45 -19.70
CA GLU A 445 -10.52 -1.70 -20.73
C GLU A 445 -10.85 -2.91 -21.62
N LEU A 446 -11.46 -3.95 -21.03
CA LEU A 446 -11.91 -5.13 -21.77
C LEU A 446 -13.04 -4.79 -22.75
N MET A 447 -13.88 -3.81 -22.41
CA MET A 447 -15.05 -3.42 -23.21
C MET A 447 -14.74 -2.44 -24.34
N LYS A 448 -13.52 -1.92 -24.43
CA LYS A 448 -13.14 -1.02 -25.54
C LYS A 448 -13.24 -1.74 -26.88
N GLU A 449 -13.78 -1.10 -27.90
CA GLU A 449 -13.89 -1.70 -29.23
C GLU A 449 -12.52 -1.82 -29.90
N ASP A 450 -12.24 -2.98 -30.50
CA ASP A 450 -11.06 -3.19 -31.34
C ASP A 450 -11.45 -2.92 -32.82
N GLN A 451 -10.76 -1.97 -33.46
CA GLN A 451 -11.02 -1.65 -34.87
C GLN A 451 -10.77 -2.88 -35.77
N GLY A 452 -11.79 -3.26 -36.54
CA GLY A 452 -11.72 -4.38 -37.49
C GLY A 452 -11.84 -5.78 -36.88
N GLY A 453 -12.07 -5.90 -35.57
CA GLY A 453 -12.20 -7.17 -34.86
C GLY A 453 -13.61 -7.77 -34.87
N SER A 454 -13.71 -9.05 -34.48
CA SER A 454 -14.97 -9.72 -34.16
C SER A 454 -15.25 -9.65 -32.65
N VAL A 455 -16.51 -9.49 -32.30
CA VAL A 455 -16.99 -9.46 -30.91
C VAL A 455 -18.10 -10.48 -30.74
N HIS A 456 -18.03 -11.27 -29.68
CA HIS A 456 -19.05 -12.27 -29.38
C HIS A 456 -20.38 -11.57 -29.04
N PRO A 457 -21.53 -11.96 -29.64
CA PRO A 457 -22.80 -11.27 -29.43
C PRO A 457 -23.23 -11.11 -27.98
N VAL A 458 -23.10 -12.18 -27.17
CA VAL A 458 -23.42 -12.17 -25.73
C VAL A 458 -22.51 -11.19 -24.96
N PHE A 459 -21.24 -11.11 -25.34
CA PHE A 459 -20.30 -10.17 -24.72
C PHE A 459 -20.59 -8.72 -25.14
N LYS A 460 -20.95 -8.50 -26.41
CA LYS A 460 -21.39 -7.19 -26.91
C LYS A 460 -22.67 -6.70 -26.22
N ALA A 461 -23.58 -7.61 -25.88
CA ALA A 461 -24.79 -7.32 -25.13
C ALA A 461 -24.53 -7.05 -23.64
N GLY A 462 -23.33 -7.36 -23.12
CA GLY A 462 -22.97 -7.16 -21.72
C GLY A 462 -23.51 -8.23 -20.77
N GLU A 463 -23.95 -9.37 -21.31
CA GLU A 463 -24.55 -10.49 -20.55
C GLU A 463 -23.45 -11.38 -19.93
N CYS A 464 -22.60 -10.80 -19.09
CA CYS A 464 -21.42 -11.47 -18.54
C CYS A 464 -21.78 -12.71 -17.70
N LEU A 465 -22.89 -12.66 -16.96
CA LEU A 465 -23.29 -13.70 -16.01
C LEU A 465 -23.91 -14.94 -16.68
N THR A 466 -24.17 -14.86 -17.99
CA THR A 466 -24.54 -16.04 -18.80
C THR A 466 -23.42 -17.08 -18.81
N CYS A 467 -22.18 -16.62 -18.71
CA CYS A 467 -21.00 -17.48 -18.73
C CYS A 467 -20.23 -17.47 -17.41
N HIS A 468 -20.20 -16.34 -16.69
CA HIS A 468 -19.33 -16.13 -15.53
C HIS A 468 -20.08 -16.14 -14.19
N ASP A 469 -19.43 -16.70 -13.17
CA ASP A 469 -19.79 -16.47 -11.77
C ASP A 469 -19.01 -15.25 -11.25
N SER A 470 -19.73 -14.21 -10.81
CA SER A 470 -19.13 -12.95 -10.35
C SER A 470 -18.43 -13.05 -8.99
N HIS A 471 -18.67 -14.13 -8.24
CA HIS A 471 -18.03 -14.38 -6.95
C HIS A 471 -16.87 -15.37 -7.08
N GLY A 472 -17.08 -16.49 -7.76
CA GLY A 472 -16.02 -17.45 -8.04
C GLY A 472 -16.51 -18.80 -8.55
N SER A 473 -15.61 -19.53 -9.21
CA SER A 473 -15.86 -20.88 -9.75
C SER A 473 -14.63 -21.77 -9.57
N ASN A 474 -14.87 -23.09 -9.52
CA ASN A 474 -13.79 -24.08 -9.56
C ASN A 474 -13.26 -24.32 -10.99
N ILE A 475 -13.87 -23.68 -11.98
CA ILE A 475 -13.51 -23.81 -13.40
C ILE A 475 -12.73 -22.57 -13.84
N SER A 476 -11.67 -22.79 -14.63
CA SER A 476 -10.80 -21.72 -15.14
C SER A 476 -11.59 -20.65 -15.89
N GLY A 477 -11.22 -19.39 -15.71
CA GLY A 477 -11.95 -18.25 -16.29
C GLY A 477 -13.24 -17.88 -15.55
N MET A 478 -13.45 -18.43 -14.34
CA MET A 478 -14.64 -18.18 -13.51
C MET A 478 -15.96 -18.49 -14.23
N ILE A 479 -15.97 -19.54 -15.06
CA ILE A 479 -17.17 -19.92 -15.80
C ILE A 479 -18.11 -20.80 -14.98
N ILE A 480 -19.41 -20.74 -15.29
CA ILE A 480 -20.47 -21.41 -14.50
C ILE A 480 -20.59 -22.92 -14.77
N LYS A 481 -20.02 -23.41 -15.87
CA LYS A 481 -20.05 -24.82 -16.33
C LYS A 481 -18.77 -25.14 -17.09
N ASP A 482 -18.48 -26.43 -17.27
CA ASP A 482 -17.35 -26.86 -18.10
C ASP A 482 -17.41 -26.24 -19.50
N GLN A 483 -16.26 -25.84 -20.03
CA GLN A 483 -16.18 -24.99 -21.23
C GLN A 483 -16.94 -25.57 -22.43
N GLY A 484 -16.71 -26.86 -22.75
CA GLY A 484 -17.43 -27.53 -23.82
C GLY A 484 -18.93 -27.48 -23.60
N THR A 485 -19.41 -27.92 -22.43
CA THR A 485 -20.85 -27.90 -22.07
C THR A 485 -21.44 -26.49 -22.15
N LEU A 486 -20.71 -25.47 -21.70
CA LEU A 486 -21.14 -24.09 -21.74
C LEU A 486 -21.27 -23.58 -23.18
N CYS A 487 -20.22 -23.72 -23.99
CA CYS A 487 -20.22 -23.25 -25.38
C CYS A 487 -21.23 -24.03 -26.23
N PHE A 488 -21.27 -25.36 -26.09
CA PHE A 488 -22.18 -26.22 -26.85
C PHE A 488 -23.64 -26.00 -26.49
N SER A 489 -23.98 -25.49 -25.31
CA SER A 489 -25.35 -25.10 -24.99
C SER A 489 -25.96 -24.07 -25.96
N CYS A 490 -25.11 -23.31 -26.69
CA CYS A 490 -25.53 -22.38 -27.74
C CYS A 490 -24.97 -22.72 -29.13
N HIS A 491 -23.82 -23.41 -29.24
CA HIS A 491 -23.10 -23.62 -30.50
C HIS A 491 -23.21 -25.05 -31.07
N GLU A 492 -23.82 -26.00 -30.36
CA GLU A 492 -23.86 -27.41 -30.77
C GLU A 492 -24.62 -27.64 -32.10
N GLU A 493 -25.72 -26.92 -32.31
CA GLU A 493 -26.57 -27.13 -33.47
C GLU A 493 -25.93 -26.72 -34.80
N GLY A 494 -25.01 -25.75 -34.78
CA GLY A 494 -24.35 -25.25 -36.00
C GLY A 494 -23.20 -26.13 -36.49
N LEU A 495 -22.42 -26.76 -35.60
CA LEU A 495 -21.16 -27.41 -35.99
C LEU A 495 -21.31 -28.91 -36.28
N ARG A 496 -22.22 -29.63 -35.61
CA ARG A 496 -22.38 -31.08 -35.77
C ARG A 496 -23.44 -31.50 -36.80
N LYS A 497 -24.46 -30.67 -37.03
CA LYS A 497 -25.55 -30.98 -37.97
C LYS A 497 -25.23 -30.69 -39.44
N GLU A 498 -24.15 -29.95 -39.71
CA GLU A 498 -23.72 -29.60 -41.07
C GLU A 498 -23.08 -30.78 -41.82
N LEU A 499 -22.66 -31.84 -41.11
CA LEU A 499 -22.01 -33.02 -41.69
C LEU A 499 -22.93 -34.23 -41.60
N LYS A 500 -23.01 -35.00 -42.70
CA LYS A 500 -23.82 -36.23 -42.77
C LYS A 500 -23.12 -37.41 -42.09
N GLU A 501 -21.78 -37.44 -42.16
CA GLU A 501 -20.93 -38.46 -41.55
C GLU A 501 -19.63 -37.81 -41.06
N ILE A 502 -19.28 -37.97 -39.79
CA ILE A 502 -18.02 -37.44 -39.24
C ILE A 502 -16.98 -38.55 -39.29
N ARG A 503 -15.93 -38.38 -40.10
CA ARG A 503 -14.82 -39.36 -40.22
C ARG A 503 -13.55 -38.93 -39.49
N SER A 504 -13.41 -37.65 -39.20
CA SER A 504 -12.26 -37.11 -38.49
C SER A 504 -12.67 -35.92 -37.62
N GLU A 505 -12.17 -35.90 -36.38
CA GLU A 505 -12.43 -34.83 -35.42
C GLU A 505 -11.11 -34.28 -34.86
N HIS A 506 -11.08 -32.98 -34.59
CA HIS A 506 -9.94 -32.37 -33.94
C HIS A 506 -9.99 -32.65 -32.42
N PRO A 507 -8.95 -33.24 -31.81
CA PRO A 507 -8.99 -33.61 -30.38
C PRO A 507 -9.34 -32.46 -29.45
N THR A 508 -8.76 -31.27 -29.69
CA THR A 508 -9.05 -30.04 -28.91
C THR A 508 -10.50 -29.56 -29.02
N PHE A 509 -11.17 -29.85 -30.14
CA PHE A 509 -12.58 -29.51 -30.31
C PHE A 509 -13.46 -30.48 -29.51
N VAL A 510 -13.15 -31.77 -29.58
CA VAL A 510 -13.88 -32.83 -28.85
C VAL A 510 -13.73 -32.68 -27.33
N SER A 511 -12.54 -32.27 -26.86
CA SER A 511 -12.30 -31.97 -25.44
C SER A 511 -13.00 -30.69 -24.96
N GLY A 512 -13.60 -29.91 -25.87
CA GLY A 512 -14.30 -28.67 -25.53
C GLY A 512 -13.38 -27.54 -25.10
N GLU A 513 -12.10 -27.59 -25.43
CA GLU A 513 -11.09 -26.60 -25.06
C GLU A 513 -11.07 -25.41 -26.03
N CYS A 514 -12.24 -24.81 -26.27
CA CYS A 514 -12.46 -23.81 -27.31
C CYS A 514 -11.55 -22.58 -27.17
N THR A 515 -11.22 -22.18 -25.93
CA THR A 515 -10.35 -21.02 -25.68
C THR A 515 -8.89 -21.21 -26.05
N LYS A 516 -8.46 -22.42 -26.45
CA LYS A 516 -7.11 -22.61 -26.99
C LYS A 516 -6.94 -21.98 -28.37
N CYS A 517 -8.04 -21.79 -29.10
CA CYS A 517 -8.03 -21.21 -30.44
C CYS A 517 -8.90 -19.95 -30.54
N HIS A 518 -9.96 -19.84 -29.75
CA HIS A 518 -10.90 -18.74 -29.78
C HIS A 518 -10.83 -17.84 -28.54
N ASN A 519 -11.10 -16.55 -28.71
CA ASN A 519 -11.41 -15.65 -27.60
C ASN A 519 -12.93 -15.53 -27.45
N PRO A 520 -13.54 -15.98 -26.35
CA PRO A 520 -15.00 -15.99 -26.19
C PRO A 520 -15.60 -14.58 -26.02
N HIS A 521 -14.78 -13.54 -25.88
CA HIS A 521 -15.22 -12.15 -25.74
C HIS A 521 -15.06 -11.39 -27.06
N LYS A 522 -13.80 -11.17 -27.47
CA LYS A 522 -13.46 -10.43 -28.69
C LYS A 522 -12.08 -10.81 -29.20
N ALA A 523 -11.89 -10.74 -30.52
CA ALA A 523 -10.59 -10.90 -31.14
C ALA A 523 -10.46 -9.97 -32.35
N ARG A 524 -9.22 -9.66 -32.75
CA ARG A 524 -8.95 -8.88 -33.96
C ARG A 524 -9.27 -9.65 -35.25
N LEU A 525 -9.36 -10.97 -35.16
CA LEU A 525 -9.58 -11.84 -36.30
C LEU A 525 -11.04 -12.28 -36.40
N LYS A 526 -11.47 -12.59 -37.63
CA LYS A 526 -12.78 -13.19 -37.89
C LYS A 526 -12.93 -14.50 -37.14
N GLY A 527 -14.16 -14.79 -36.70
CA GLY A 527 -14.45 -16.03 -35.96
C GLY A 527 -13.81 -16.08 -34.57
N LEU A 528 -13.45 -14.91 -34.01
CA LEU A 528 -12.87 -14.78 -32.67
C LEU A 528 -11.53 -15.52 -32.49
N LEU A 529 -10.76 -15.72 -33.57
CA LEU A 529 -9.49 -16.45 -33.48
C LEU A 529 -8.41 -15.67 -32.71
N LEU A 530 -7.63 -16.37 -31.89
CA LEU A 530 -6.51 -15.79 -31.14
C LEU A 530 -5.32 -15.42 -32.04
N ALA A 531 -5.10 -16.17 -33.11
CA ALA A 531 -4.06 -15.93 -34.11
C ALA A 531 -4.54 -16.39 -35.50
N GLY A 532 -3.91 -15.86 -36.55
CA GLY A 532 -4.21 -16.24 -37.93
C GLY A 532 -3.63 -17.62 -38.24
N THR A 533 -4.05 -18.23 -39.35
CA THR A 533 -3.33 -19.37 -39.90
C THR A 533 -2.10 -18.90 -40.66
N PRO A 534 -0.97 -19.63 -40.59
CA PRO A 534 -0.81 -20.94 -39.97
C PRO A 534 -0.55 -20.92 -38.46
N ASP A 535 -0.25 -19.75 -37.88
CA ASP A 535 0.30 -19.60 -36.53
C ASP A 535 -0.56 -20.26 -35.43
N VAL A 536 -1.89 -20.11 -35.47
CA VAL A 536 -2.78 -20.70 -34.45
C VAL A 536 -2.66 -22.23 -34.40
N CYS A 537 -2.53 -22.89 -35.54
CA CYS A 537 -2.36 -24.34 -35.63
C CYS A 537 -0.97 -24.76 -35.12
N LEU A 538 0.05 -24.01 -35.51
CA LEU A 538 1.44 -24.29 -35.20
C LEU A 538 1.81 -24.02 -33.73
N THR A 539 0.91 -23.43 -32.94
CA THR A 539 1.05 -23.39 -31.47
C THR A 539 1.09 -24.79 -30.85
N CYS A 540 0.36 -25.74 -31.44
CA CYS A 540 0.25 -27.12 -30.96
C CYS A 540 0.96 -28.11 -31.89
N HIS A 541 0.98 -27.87 -33.20
CA HIS A 541 1.69 -28.71 -34.18
C HIS A 541 3.18 -28.33 -34.30
N LYS A 542 3.92 -28.54 -33.21
CA LYS A 542 5.32 -28.09 -33.06
C LYS A 542 6.28 -28.73 -34.06
N ASP A 543 6.18 -30.04 -34.29
CA ASP A 543 7.06 -30.75 -35.23
C ASP A 543 6.92 -30.20 -36.66
N LEU A 544 5.69 -29.84 -37.05
CA LEU A 544 5.43 -29.21 -38.33
C LEU A 544 5.99 -27.78 -38.37
N LYS A 545 5.82 -27.02 -37.29
CA LYS A 545 6.39 -25.67 -37.16
C LYS A 545 7.90 -25.70 -37.31
N GLU A 546 8.59 -26.59 -36.60
CA GLU A 546 10.04 -26.74 -36.66
C GLU A 546 10.52 -27.09 -38.07
N ARG A 547 9.82 -27.99 -38.78
CA ARG A 547 10.14 -28.30 -40.18
C ARG A 547 9.90 -27.10 -41.12
N MET A 548 8.80 -26.36 -40.94
CA MET A 548 8.42 -25.23 -41.80
C MET A 548 9.29 -23.99 -41.57
N TYR A 549 9.71 -23.71 -40.33
CA TYR A 549 10.45 -22.50 -39.98
C TYR A 549 11.95 -22.75 -39.73
N ARG A 550 12.43 -23.98 -39.97
CA ARG A 550 13.81 -24.42 -39.71
C ARG A 550 14.87 -23.42 -40.17
N LYS A 551 14.74 -22.92 -41.41
CA LYS A 551 15.73 -22.01 -42.00
C LYS A 551 15.82 -20.70 -41.20
N GLU A 552 14.68 -20.11 -40.87
CA GLU A 552 14.59 -18.85 -40.13
C GLU A 552 15.05 -19.00 -38.67
N GLU A 553 14.75 -20.13 -38.03
CA GLU A 553 15.23 -20.45 -36.68
C GLU A 553 16.75 -20.64 -36.65
N CYS A 554 17.31 -21.35 -37.64
CA CYS A 554 18.75 -21.53 -37.79
C CYS A 554 19.49 -20.21 -38.12
N GLU A 555 18.88 -19.29 -38.88
CA GLU A 555 19.43 -17.95 -39.12
C GLU A 555 19.45 -17.12 -37.84
N LYS A 556 18.37 -17.12 -37.04
CA LYS A 556 18.33 -16.43 -35.74
C LYS A 556 19.34 -16.99 -34.74
N LEU A 557 19.55 -18.30 -34.72
CA LEU A 557 20.58 -18.94 -33.89
C LEU A 557 21.99 -18.48 -34.30
N LYS A 558 22.28 -18.43 -35.60
CA LYS A 558 23.55 -17.93 -36.15
C LYS A 558 23.79 -16.45 -35.81
N GLU A 559 22.75 -15.62 -35.77
CA GLU A 559 22.83 -14.21 -35.37
C GLU A 559 23.03 -14.05 -33.85
N THR A 560 22.37 -14.87 -33.04
CA THR A 560 22.48 -14.82 -31.57
C THR A 560 23.86 -15.24 -31.07
N THR A 561 24.46 -16.26 -31.70
CA THR A 561 25.86 -16.68 -31.45
C THR A 561 26.85 -15.56 -31.77
N LYS A 562 26.60 -14.76 -32.83
CA LYS A 562 27.42 -13.59 -33.18
C LYS A 562 27.26 -12.44 -32.17
N ALA A 563 26.06 -12.22 -31.64
CA ALA A 563 25.77 -11.09 -30.76
C ALA A 563 26.22 -11.29 -29.29
N THR A 564 26.20 -12.53 -28.80
CA THR A 564 26.45 -12.84 -27.38
C THR A 564 27.85 -13.38 -27.09
N GLY A 565 28.63 -13.72 -28.13
CA GLY A 565 29.97 -14.29 -27.98
C GLY A 565 30.01 -15.68 -27.32
N SER A 566 28.85 -16.29 -27.05
CA SER A 566 28.74 -17.68 -26.55
C SER A 566 28.67 -18.65 -27.72
N GLU A 567 29.45 -19.71 -27.67
CA GLU A 567 29.37 -20.85 -28.60
C GLU A 567 28.08 -21.65 -28.34
N VAL A 568 26.96 -21.16 -28.86
CA VAL A 568 25.73 -21.97 -28.96
C VAL A 568 25.93 -22.96 -30.10
N ALA A 569 25.90 -24.26 -29.80
CA ALA A 569 26.05 -25.32 -30.79
C ALA A 569 24.93 -25.23 -31.83
N ILE A 570 25.29 -25.00 -33.10
CA ILE A 570 24.34 -24.98 -34.22
C ILE A 570 24.00 -26.44 -34.57
N PRO A 571 22.71 -26.84 -34.54
CA PRO A 571 22.31 -28.20 -34.91
C PRO A 571 22.76 -28.56 -36.33
N ARG A 572 23.20 -29.81 -36.54
CA ARG A 572 23.62 -30.29 -37.87
C ARG A 572 22.48 -30.25 -38.90
N GLU A 573 21.23 -30.30 -38.45
CA GLU A 573 20.07 -30.21 -39.35
C GLU A 573 19.89 -28.82 -39.99
N CYS A 574 20.63 -27.79 -39.55
CA CYS A 574 20.58 -26.44 -40.13
C CYS A 574 21.20 -26.32 -41.53
N ASP A 575 21.95 -27.33 -41.98
CA ASP A 575 22.54 -27.38 -43.32
C ASP A 575 21.68 -28.20 -44.30
N GLU A 576 20.61 -28.86 -43.83
CA GLU A 576 19.69 -29.61 -44.67
C GLU A 576 18.66 -28.68 -45.35
N LYS A 577 18.53 -28.79 -46.68
CA LYS A 577 17.51 -28.06 -47.44
C LYS A 577 16.14 -28.71 -47.28
N ILE A 578 15.20 -28.00 -46.68
CA ILE A 578 13.78 -28.39 -46.59
C ILE A 578 12.95 -27.62 -47.61
N PHE A 579 12.14 -28.33 -48.36
CA PHE A 579 11.12 -27.81 -49.26
C PHE A 579 9.78 -27.77 -48.52
N ILE A 580 9.08 -26.66 -48.63
CA ILE A 580 7.79 -26.42 -48.00
C ILE A 580 6.76 -26.28 -49.10
N HIS A 581 5.67 -27.03 -48.99
CA HIS A 581 4.62 -27.01 -49.99
C HIS A 581 3.93 -25.64 -49.90
N SER A 582 3.94 -24.92 -51.03
CA SER A 582 3.90 -23.46 -51.16
C SER A 582 3.13 -22.67 -50.08
N MET A 583 3.87 -21.99 -49.20
CA MET A 583 3.30 -20.95 -48.32
C MET A 583 3.07 -19.60 -49.03
N SER A 584 3.78 -19.32 -50.14
CA SER A 584 3.70 -18.01 -50.81
C SER A 584 2.47 -17.81 -51.70
N THR A 585 1.70 -18.87 -52.00
CA THR A 585 0.55 -18.82 -52.92
C THR A 585 -0.77 -19.30 -52.30
N LEU A 586 -0.77 -19.92 -51.11
CA LEU A 586 -1.99 -20.52 -50.51
C LEU A 586 -2.46 -19.86 -49.21
N GLU A 587 -1.65 -18.98 -48.59
CA GLU A 587 -1.93 -18.12 -47.41
C GLU A 587 -2.61 -18.75 -46.16
N SER A 588 -3.10 -19.99 -46.18
CA SER A 588 -3.83 -20.59 -45.05
C SER A 588 -3.90 -22.13 -45.09
N CYS A 589 -3.64 -22.77 -43.94
CA CYS A 589 -3.90 -24.19 -43.71
C CYS A 589 -5.37 -24.58 -43.97
N LEU A 590 -6.30 -23.62 -43.83
CA LEU A 590 -7.74 -23.83 -43.99
C LEU A 590 -8.16 -24.12 -45.43
N ARG A 591 -7.27 -23.91 -46.41
CA ARG A 591 -7.52 -24.33 -47.79
C ARG A 591 -7.64 -25.84 -47.90
N CYS A 592 -6.86 -26.58 -47.10
CA CYS A 592 -6.80 -28.03 -47.16
C CYS A 592 -7.46 -28.70 -45.96
N HIS A 593 -7.53 -28.02 -44.80
CA HIS A 593 -8.03 -28.60 -43.55
C HIS A 593 -9.25 -27.87 -42.98
N LYS A 594 -10.22 -28.63 -42.47
CA LYS A 594 -11.31 -28.17 -41.61
C LYS A 594 -10.85 -28.24 -40.13
N PRO A 595 -10.91 -27.14 -39.36
CA PRO A 595 -10.28 -27.09 -38.03
C PRO A 595 -11.01 -27.87 -36.93
N HIS A 596 -12.30 -28.21 -37.12
CA HIS A 596 -13.12 -28.86 -36.09
C HIS A 596 -13.47 -30.30 -36.43
N LEU A 597 -14.18 -30.49 -37.54
CA LEU A 597 -14.77 -31.76 -37.97
C LEU A 597 -14.67 -31.89 -39.50
N SER A 598 -14.54 -33.12 -39.99
CA SER A 598 -14.61 -33.41 -41.42
C SER A 598 -15.23 -34.78 -41.72
N GLU A 599 -15.85 -34.88 -42.90
CA GLU A 599 -16.28 -36.15 -43.52
C GLU A 599 -15.09 -36.90 -44.15
N GLU A 600 -13.91 -36.30 -44.14
CA GLU A 600 -12.68 -36.86 -44.69
C GLU A 600 -11.62 -37.13 -43.61
N SER A 601 -10.76 -38.11 -43.85
CA SER A 601 -9.63 -38.42 -42.97
C SER A 601 -8.70 -37.22 -42.76
N ALA A 602 -8.03 -37.15 -41.62
CA ALA A 602 -7.05 -36.09 -41.29
C ALA A 602 -7.60 -34.66 -41.47
N LEU A 603 -8.90 -34.49 -41.17
CA LEU A 603 -9.59 -33.21 -41.22
C LEU A 603 -9.53 -32.50 -42.58
N MET A 604 -9.45 -33.22 -43.70
CA MET A 604 -9.35 -32.58 -45.01
C MET A 604 -10.66 -31.91 -45.43
N VAL A 605 -10.61 -30.86 -46.25
CA VAL A 605 -11.83 -30.16 -46.73
C VAL A 605 -12.66 -30.99 -47.72
N GLN A 606 -11.99 -31.86 -48.47
CA GLN A 606 -12.55 -32.76 -49.49
C GLN A 606 -11.57 -33.92 -49.76
N PRO A 607 -11.95 -34.94 -50.56
CA PRO A 607 -11.06 -36.05 -50.89
C PRO A 607 -9.72 -35.60 -51.51
N VAL A 608 -8.66 -36.38 -51.29
CA VAL A 608 -7.27 -35.97 -51.61
C VAL A 608 -7.05 -35.71 -53.11
N GLN A 609 -7.62 -36.53 -53.99
CA GLN A 609 -7.45 -36.40 -55.45
C GLN A 609 -8.06 -35.10 -55.99
N PRO A 610 -9.35 -34.79 -55.76
CA PRO A 610 -9.91 -33.50 -56.20
C PRO A 610 -9.22 -32.31 -55.52
N LEU A 611 -8.80 -32.42 -54.25
CA LEU A 611 -8.06 -31.36 -53.57
C LEU A 611 -6.72 -31.03 -54.23
N CYS A 612 -5.94 -32.05 -54.55
CA CYS A 612 -4.66 -31.85 -55.21
C CYS A 612 -4.86 -31.43 -56.69
N ALA A 613 -5.95 -31.83 -57.35
CA ALA A 613 -6.26 -31.45 -58.73
C ALA A 613 -6.48 -29.94 -58.92
N GLU A 614 -6.81 -29.21 -57.84
CA GLU A 614 -6.99 -27.75 -57.89
C GLU A 614 -5.70 -27.00 -58.26
N CYS A 615 -4.54 -27.63 -58.06
CA CYS A 615 -3.24 -27.05 -58.35
C CYS A 615 -2.38 -27.94 -59.26
N HIS A 616 -2.69 -29.24 -59.38
CA HIS A 616 -1.96 -30.19 -60.19
C HIS A 616 -2.80 -30.69 -61.38
N ASP A 617 -2.29 -30.48 -62.60
CA ASP A 617 -2.93 -31.00 -63.81
C ASP A 617 -2.57 -32.47 -64.05
N TYR A 618 -3.50 -33.36 -63.72
CA TYR A 618 -3.35 -34.81 -63.91
C TYR A 618 -3.41 -35.25 -65.38
N LYS A 619 -3.88 -34.39 -66.28
CA LYS A 619 -3.94 -34.68 -67.72
C LYS A 619 -2.65 -34.30 -68.43
N ALA A 620 -1.76 -33.59 -67.76
CA ALA A 620 -0.48 -33.23 -68.33
C ALA A 620 0.37 -34.48 -68.59
N GLU A 621 0.98 -34.57 -69.77
CA GLU A 621 1.90 -35.67 -70.12
C GLU A 621 3.08 -35.77 -69.13
N SER A 622 3.50 -34.63 -68.57
CA SER A 622 4.50 -34.55 -67.51
C SER A 622 4.08 -35.26 -66.23
N PHE A 623 2.79 -35.20 -65.86
CA PHE A 623 2.25 -35.91 -64.70
C PHE A 623 2.24 -37.42 -64.95
N SER A 624 1.73 -37.86 -66.10
CA SER A 624 1.69 -39.29 -66.47
C SER A 624 3.09 -39.91 -66.47
N LYS A 625 4.07 -39.23 -67.09
CA LYS A 625 5.47 -39.71 -67.09
C LYS A 625 6.09 -39.75 -65.69
N ALA A 626 5.83 -38.74 -64.86
CA ALA A 626 6.37 -38.69 -63.49
C ALA A 626 5.76 -39.76 -62.56
N HIS A 627 4.53 -40.20 -62.84
CA HIS A 627 3.81 -41.22 -62.09
C HIS A 627 3.69 -42.54 -62.86
N ILE A 628 4.60 -42.77 -63.82
CA ILE A 628 4.73 -44.03 -64.57
C ILE A 628 3.38 -44.53 -65.14
N ASP A 629 2.57 -43.62 -65.68
CA ASP A 629 1.25 -43.87 -66.28
C ASP A 629 0.18 -44.43 -65.31
N ILE A 630 0.43 -44.42 -63.99
CA ILE A 630 -0.59 -44.74 -62.98
C ILE A 630 -1.60 -43.59 -62.90
N GLN A 631 -2.90 -43.93 -62.96
CA GLN A 631 -3.98 -42.96 -62.92
C GLN A 631 -4.15 -42.38 -61.51
N ALA A 632 -4.35 -41.06 -61.40
CA ALA A 632 -4.41 -40.34 -60.13
C ALA A 632 -5.56 -40.78 -59.21
N ASP A 633 -6.67 -41.26 -59.78
CA ASP A 633 -7.82 -41.81 -59.07
C ASP A 633 -7.54 -43.14 -58.37
N SER A 634 -6.56 -43.91 -58.88
CA SER A 634 -6.17 -45.22 -58.36
C SER A 634 -5.10 -45.17 -57.26
N MET A 635 -4.59 -43.98 -56.89
CA MET A 635 -3.52 -43.81 -55.91
C MET A 635 -3.91 -42.84 -54.79
N ASP A 636 -3.36 -43.05 -53.58
CA ASP A 636 -3.35 -42.03 -52.53
C ASP A 636 -1.99 -41.35 -52.53
N CYS A 637 -1.94 -40.11 -53.05
CA CYS A 637 -0.73 -39.33 -53.19
C CYS A 637 0.05 -39.21 -51.87
N ARG A 638 -0.63 -39.20 -50.71
CA ARG A 638 -0.03 -39.01 -49.37
C ARG A 638 0.77 -40.21 -48.88
N LYS A 639 0.61 -41.37 -49.52
CA LYS A 639 1.44 -42.56 -49.22
C LYS A 639 2.88 -42.38 -49.71
N CYS A 640 3.06 -41.60 -50.77
CA CYS A 640 4.35 -41.37 -51.42
C CYS A 640 4.88 -39.97 -51.14
N HIS A 641 3.98 -38.99 -51.00
CA HIS A 641 4.31 -37.58 -50.80
C HIS A 641 3.94 -37.09 -49.39
N ASP A 642 4.80 -36.26 -48.79
CA ASP A 642 4.44 -35.40 -47.65
C ASP A 642 3.86 -34.09 -48.21
N PRO A 643 2.56 -33.81 -47.97
CA PRO A 643 1.88 -32.67 -48.56
C PRO A 643 2.23 -31.33 -47.90
N HIS A 644 3.10 -31.32 -46.88
CA HIS A 644 3.47 -30.12 -46.12
C HIS A 644 4.94 -29.77 -46.27
N THR A 645 5.86 -30.71 -46.00
CA THR A 645 7.31 -30.47 -46.04
C THR A 645 8.10 -31.70 -46.45
N SER A 646 9.21 -31.55 -47.17
CA SER A 646 10.10 -32.66 -47.53
C SER A 646 11.56 -32.21 -47.67
N LYS A 647 12.49 -33.15 -47.52
CA LYS A 647 13.91 -32.94 -47.87
C LYS A 647 14.14 -32.88 -49.39
N THR A 648 13.16 -33.28 -50.20
CA THR A 648 13.26 -33.34 -51.66
C THR A 648 12.31 -32.36 -52.34
N ALA A 649 12.71 -31.82 -53.50
CA ALA A 649 11.87 -30.91 -54.29
C ALA A 649 10.58 -31.56 -54.82
N LYS A 650 10.53 -32.90 -54.85
CA LYS A 650 9.37 -33.70 -55.28
C LYS A 650 8.45 -34.08 -54.12
N PHE A 651 8.67 -33.54 -52.92
CA PHE A 651 7.83 -33.77 -51.75
C PHE A 651 7.70 -35.23 -51.31
N PHE A 652 8.69 -36.08 -51.58
CA PHE A 652 8.64 -37.46 -51.09
C PHE A 652 8.72 -37.52 -49.57
N ARG A 653 8.05 -38.51 -48.99
CA ARG A 653 8.18 -38.80 -47.55
C ARG A 653 9.63 -39.17 -47.22
N ASP A 654 10.04 -38.90 -45.99
CA ASP A 654 11.41 -39.21 -45.53
C ASP A 654 11.63 -40.74 -45.38
N ASP A 655 10.57 -41.49 -45.07
CA ASP A 655 10.58 -42.95 -44.90
C ASP A 655 10.16 -43.69 -46.18
N VAL A 656 11.01 -43.63 -47.21
CA VAL A 656 10.79 -44.36 -48.47
C VAL A 656 11.83 -45.46 -48.66
N HIS A 657 11.41 -46.61 -49.20
CA HIS A 657 12.31 -47.72 -49.51
C HIS A 657 13.29 -47.36 -50.64
N ILE A 658 14.44 -48.03 -50.67
CA ILE A 658 15.58 -47.71 -51.57
C ILE A 658 15.16 -47.56 -53.05
N PRO A 659 14.39 -48.49 -53.66
CA PRO A 659 13.93 -48.34 -55.05
C PRO A 659 13.18 -47.04 -55.33
N PHE A 660 12.40 -46.56 -54.36
CA PHE A 660 11.63 -45.31 -54.48
C PHE A 660 12.53 -44.08 -54.32
N LYS A 661 13.52 -44.14 -53.41
CA LYS A 661 14.51 -43.08 -53.18
C LYS A 661 15.40 -42.82 -54.40
N GLU A 662 15.67 -43.87 -55.18
CA GLU A 662 16.50 -43.83 -56.39
C GLU A 662 15.71 -43.52 -57.67
N GLY A 663 14.38 -43.39 -57.57
CA GLY A 663 13.51 -43.15 -58.74
C GLY A 663 13.32 -44.38 -59.64
N ALA A 664 13.68 -45.58 -59.17
CA ALA A 664 13.55 -46.86 -59.86
C ALA A 664 12.16 -47.49 -59.67
N CYS A 665 11.10 -46.68 -59.72
CA CYS A 665 9.73 -47.14 -59.43
C CYS A 665 9.22 -48.19 -60.42
N GLY A 666 9.74 -48.20 -61.66
CA GLY A 666 9.35 -49.15 -62.71
C GLY A 666 9.77 -50.60 -62.45
N GLU A 667 10.69 -50.85 -61.52
CA GLU A 667 11.11 -52.22 -61.16
C GLU A 667 10.08 -52.94 -60.29
N CYS A 668 9.21 -52.19 -59.60
CA CYS A 668 8.19 -52.73 -58.69
C CYS A 668 6.75 -52.49 -59.18
N HIS A 669 6.54 -51.56 -60.11
CA HIS A 669 5.24 -51.26 -60.70
C HIS A 669 5.21 -51.67 -62.17
N ILE A 670 4.46 -52.74 -62.47
CA ILE A 670 4.26 -53.22 -63.85
C ILE A 670 3.37 -52.21 -64.57
N THR A 671 3.98 -51.32 -65.34
CA THR A 671 3.27 -50.38 -66.19
C THR A 671 3.13 -51.02 -67.56
N GLY A 672 1.96 -51.63 -67.79
CA GLY A 672 1.64 -52.16 -69.10
C GLY A 672 1.62 -51.04 -70.13
N LYS A 673 2.51 -51.11 -71.11
CA LYS A 673 2.18 -50.72 -72.48
C LYS A 673 2.27 -51.98 -73.33
N PRO A 674 1.33 -52.23 -74.28
CA PRO A 674 1.56 -53.25 -75.29
C PRO A 674 2.87 -53.00 -76.03
#